data_AF-A0A7J8UM69-F1
#
_entry.id   AF-A0A7J8UM69-F1
#
_cell.length_a   1.000
_cell.length_b   1.000
_cell.length_c   1.000
_cell.angle_alpha   90.00
_cell.angle_beta   90.00
_cell.angle_gamma   90.00
#
_symmetry.space_group_name_H-M   'P 1'
#
loop_
_entity.id
_entity.type
_entity.pdbx_description
1 polymer ?
#
loop_
_entity_poly.entity_id
_entity_poly.type
_entity_poly.pdbx_seq_one_letter_code
_entity_poly.pdbx_strand_id
1 'polypeptide(L)'
;MSWSERGWVCDFEFDGGQSAEFKFVIVGNDKTLVWETGNNRILKLPEGGSYVIVCHWNSTGEPVKLLPLGLEEYRDRVEGVGHKPTVDASEVGTSPFVGQWQGRAASFIQSNEHHDREVERKWDTTGLKGLALKLVEEDKNARNWWRKLEVVRELIHESLEIGELLEALICSAVYLKWVNTGQIPCFEDGGHHRPNKHAEISRDIFCELEKITCRKDTSPQELLVIRKIHPCLPSFKAEFTAPVPLTRIRDIAHRNDISHDLKNKLHRNAGPEDLVSTEAMLARITKNPGEYSEAFIEQFKIFHQELKDFFNAGSLTEQLESLRESLDERGVSALAAFLECKKSLDAAAESNSVLDLIKTMLSLSALRQVIVKGLESGLKNDASDAAIAMRQKWRLCEIGLEDYTFFLLSRLHNTHEAMGGTNWLADNLDTKKASSWNNPLRSLILGVHQLGLSGWKPGECAAIGSELTAWQEKGLLDKEAQGTLVYVIFLSPVVCYEGSEDGKRIWALRLKATLDRTRRLTEEYSDALLQIFPKKVQMLGKALGIPENSVRTYAEAEIRAGYGNIIRRVIFQVSKLCTFLLKAVRTALGSQGWDVLVPGSVSGTLVQVETIVPGSLPSSLEGPVILMVNKAEGDEEVTTAGSNITGVILLQELPHLSHLGEKVVFVTCEDEEQVSNIQKHAGKYMRLEASSSGVNLSPSSNDRDAVSFKKNLSSNGSSAAKGAAVKGNSSLRLIPLAEADALTSGAKAAACSRLASLAAASNTVNNDNGVSASFRVPAGVVIPFGSMDLALEENKSTKKFTTLLQKIETEGVENDALDKLCKQLQLLVSSLHLSDDIFDSIMSMFPDEARLIVRSSANVEDLAGMSAAGLYESIPNVSLSNPTVFSDAVSQVWASLFTRRAVLSRRAAGISQKDATMAVLVQEMLLPDLSFILHTLSPTEQDHYIVEAEIAPGLGETLASGTRGTPWRVLSGKFDRTVRTLAFANFSEEMAVSGADPADGEVHHLTVDYSKKPLTVDPKFRQQFSQHLGAIGLFLEQKFGCPQDVEGCLLGEDIYVVQARSQPH
;
A
#
# COMPACT_ATOMS: atom_id res chain seq x y z
N MET A 1 6.60 -38.75 18.75
CA MET A 1 6.45 -37.38 19.29
C MET A 1 6.55 -36.40 18.14
N SER A 2 5.67 -35.41 18.09
CA SER A 2 5.72 -34.25 17.20
C SER A 2 5.96 -33.00 18.02
N TRP A 3 6.63 -32.00 17.46
CA TRP A 3 6.82 -30.72 18.15
C TRP A 3 5.67 -29.76 17.81
N SER A 4 5.18 -29.01 18.80
CA SER A 4 4.18 -27.95 18.67
C SER A 4 4.64 -26.69 19.40
N GLU A 5 3.98 -25.54 19.15
CA GLU A 5 4.24 -24.28 19.85
C GLU A 5 4.05 -24.37 21.38
N ARG A 6 3.36 -25.40 21.88
CA ARG A 6 3.14 -25.66 23.32
C ARG A 6 4.05 -26.76 23.90
N GLY A 7 4.99 -27.29 23.11
CA GLY A 7 5.93 -28.35 23.51
C GLY A 7 5.81 -29.63 22.68
N TRP A 8 6.48 -30.69 23.13
CA TRP A 8 6.44 -32.02 22.48
C TRP A 8 5.11 -32.72 22.76
N VAL A 9 4.44 -33.17 21.71
CA VAL A 9 3.17 -33.89 21.76
C VAL A 9 3.38 -35.36 21.40
N CYS A 10 2.74 -36.25 22.14
CA CYS A 10 2.76 -37.68 21.88
C CYS A 10 1.42 -38.30 22.23
N ASP A 11 0.92 -39.13 21.32
CA ASP A 11 -0.30 -39.89 21.54
C ASP A 11 0.06 -41.29 22.05
N PHE A 12 -0.72 -41.78 23.02
CA PHE A 12 -0.57 -43.10 23.61
C PHE A 12 -1.95 -43.75 23.76
N GLU A 13 -2.04 -45.05 23.49
CA GLU A 13 -3.23 -45.87 23.75
C GLU A 13 -3.00 -46.75 24.97
N PHE A 14 -3.99 -46.84 25.86
CA PHE A 14 -3.94 -47.63 27.08
C PHE A 14 -5.26 -48.38 27.31
N ASP A 15 -5.19 -49.49 28.04
CA ASP A 15 -6.37 -50.22 28.51
C ASP A 15 -7.06 -49.43 29.65
N GLY A 16 -8.36 -49.17 29.48
CA GLY A 16 -9.16 -48.38 30.43
C GLY A 16 -9.27 -49.03 31.82
N GLY A 17 -9.39 -48.20 32.86
CA GLY A 17 -9.54 -48.64 34.25
C GLY A 17 -8.24 -49.04 34.97
N GLN A 18 -7.09 -48.97 34.30
CA GLN A 18 -5.77 -49.21 34.92
C GLN A 18 -5.08 -47.90 35.35
N SER A 19 -3.96 -48.03 36.08
CA SER A 19 -3.08 -46.89 36.39
C SER A 19 -1.79 -47.01 35.59
N ALA A 20 -1.38 -45.93 34.94
CA ALA A 20 -0.11 -45.83 34.22
C ALA A 20 0.88 -44.99 35.02
N GLU A 21 2.14 -45.44 35.11
CA GLU A 21 3.22 -44.65 35.71
C GLU A 21 4.21 -44.22 34.64
N PHE A 22 4.63 -42.96 34.66
CA PHE A 22 5.59 -42.45 33.69
C PHE A 22 6.51 -41.36 34.24
N LYS A 23 7.62 -41.16 33.52
CA LYS A 23 8.58 -40.08 33.68
C LYS A 23 9.18 -39.69 32.34
N PHE A 24 9.74 -38.49 32.28
CA PHE A 24 10.47 -38.04 31.12
C PHE A 24 11.95 -38.44 31.17
N VAL A 25 12.51 -38.68 29.98
CA VAL A 25 13.93 -38.94 29.76
C VAL A 25 14.41 -38.09 28.59
N ILE A 26 15.55 -37.41 28.76
CA ILE A 26 16.24 -36.73 27.67
C ILE A 26 17.22 -37.72 27.06
N VAL A 27 17.14 -37.86 25.74
CA VAL A 27 18.13 -38.60 24.95
C VAL A 27 19.12 -37.59 24.38
N GLY A 28 20.35 -37.58 24.88
CA GLY A 28 21.43 -36.76 24.34
C GLY A 28 21.82 -37.19 22.91
N ASN A 29 22.47 -36.30 22.17
CA ASN A 29 22.96 -36.59 20.80
C ASN A 29 23.97 -37.76 20.77
N ASP A 30 24.59 -38.07 21.90
CA ASP A 30 25.49 -39.21 22.13
C ASP A 30 24.77 -40.48 22.62
N LYS A 31 23.42 -40.49 22.60
CA LYS A 31 22.55 -41.53 23.14
C LYS A 31 22.60 -41.70 24.66
N THR A 32 23.16 -40.74 25.40
CA THR A 32 23.05 -40.76 26.86
C THR A 32 21.61 -40.49 27.29
N LEU A 33 21.15 -41.18 28.34
CA LEU A 33 19.80 -41.05 28.88
C LEU A 33 19.85 -40.33 30.21
N VAL A 34 19.28 -39.12 30.26
CA VAL A 34 19.13 -38.34 31.50
C VAL A 34 17.66 -38.37 31.91
N TRP A 35 17.36 -39.12 32.97
CA TRP A 35 16.02 -39.18 33.55
C TRP A 35 15.70 -37.90 34.32
N GLU A 36 14.45 -37.48 34.28
CA GLU A 36 14.00 -36.37 35.13
C GLU A 36 14.12 -36.74 36.63
N THR A 37 14.32 -35.73 37.47
CA THR A 37 14.46 -35.91 38.93
C THR A 37 13.09 -35.99 39.61
N GLY A 38 12.86 -36.99 40.48
CA GLY A 38 11.62 -37.11 41.27
C GLY A 38 11.03 -38.53 41.31
N ASN A 39 9.79 -38.69 41.79
CA ASN A 39 9.02 -39.95 41.75
C ASN A 39 8.22 -40.05 40.43
N ASN A 40 7.77 -41.25 40.04
CA ASN A 40 6.97 -41.40 38.81
C ASN A 40 5.64 -40.66 38.94
N ARG A 41 5.18 -40.03 37.86
CA ARG A 41 3.81 -39.52 37.79
C ARG A 41 2.87 -40.72 37.65
N ILE A 42 1.80 -40.74 38.44
CA ILE A 42 0.79 -41.79 38.41
C ILE A 42 -0.48 -41.23 37.77
N LEU A 43 -0.91 -41.85 36.69
CA LEU A 43 -2.10 -41.50 35.93
C LEU A 43 -3.16 -42.59 36.10
N LYS A 44 -4.32 -42.25 36.67
CA LYS A 44 -5.47 -43.15 36.74
C LYS A 44 -6.31 -42.98 35.48
N LEU A 45 -6.41 -44.03 34.68
CA LEU A 45 -7.11 -43.99 33.41
C LEU A 45 -8.60 -44.31 33.59
N PRO A 46 -9.51 -43.51 32.99
CA PRO A 46 -10.94 -43.82 32.96
C PRO A 46 -11.21 -45.08 32.12
N GLU A 47 -12.43 -45.64 32.21
CA GLU A 47 -12.80 -46.88 31.49
C GLU A 47 -12.80 -46.73 29.96
N GLY A 48 -12.85 -45.51 29.43
CA GLY A 48 -12.69 -45.21 28.01
C GLY A 48 -12.83 -43.72 27.68
N GLY A 49 -12.30 -43.31 26.52
CA GLY A 49 -12.38 -41.94 26.00
C GLY A 49 -11.03 -41.39 25.52
N SER A 50 -11.05 -40.23 24.84
CA SER A 50 -9.83 -39.51 24.41
C SER A 50 -9.56 -38.34 25.36
N TYR A 51 -8.33 -38.22 25.84
CA TYR A 51 -7.95 -37.21 26.84
C TYR A 51 -6.58 -36.58 26.54
N VAL A 52 -6.43 -35.30 26.90
CA VAL A 52 -5.18 -34.54 26.86
C VAL A 52 -4.64 -34.37 28.28
N ILE A 53 -3.33 -34.44 28.40
CA ILE A 53 -2.59 -34.11 29.60
C ILE A 53 -1.43 -33.18 29.21
N VAL A 54 -1.19 -32.14 30.01
CA VAL A 54 0.00 -31.29 29.89
C VAL A 54 0.85 -31.46 31.15
N CYS A 55 2.12 -31.77 30.96
CA CYS A 55 3.09 -31.99 32.04
C CYS A 55 4.38 -31.21 31.76
N HIS A 56 5.05 -30.73 32.80
CA HIS A 56 6.30 -29.98 32.70
C HIS A 56 7.50 -30.83 33.13
N TRP A 57 8.63 -30.66 32.42
CA TRP A 57 9.89 -31.32 32.75
C TRP A 57 10.36 -31.00 34.18
N ASN A 58 10.84 -32.01 34.93
CA ASN A 58 11.29 -31.90 36.33
C ASN A 58 10.22 -31.42 37.35
N SER A 59 8.94 -31.43 36.98
CA SER A 59 7.81 -31.06 37.87
C SER A 59 6.99 -32.28 38.31
N THR A 60 7.63 -33.35 38.82
CA THR A 60 6.94 -34.63 39.12
C THR A 60 5.88 -34.55 40.23
N GLY A 61 5.82 -33.44 40.98
CA GLY A 61 4.81 -33.19 42.01
C GLY A 61 3.55 -32.48 41.50
N GLU A 62 3.49 -32.11 40.22
CA GLU A 62 2.32 -31.46 39.64
C GLU A 62 1.12 -32.43 39.54
N PRO A 63 -0.11 -32.00 39.86
CA PRO A 63 -1.29 -32.84 39.71
C PRO A 63 -1.57 -33.07 38.23
N VAL A 64 -1.50 -34.32 37.79
CA VAL A 64 -1.78 -34.72 36.40
C VAL A 64 -3.30 -34.76 36.18
N LYS A 65 -3.84 -33.80 35.44
CA LYS A 65 -5.28 -33.72 35.12
C LYS A 65 -5.54 -34.23 33.70
N LEU A 66 -6.46 -35.20 33.57
CA LEU A 66 -7.00 -35.67 32.29
C LEU A 66 -8.10 -34.72 31.80
N LEU A 67 -7.93 -34.11 30.63
CA LEU A 67 -8.90 -33.22 30.00
C LEU A 67 -9.53 -33.92 28.78
N PRO A 68 -10.86 -34.04 28.64
CA PRO A 68 -11.47 -34.68 27.47
C PRO A 68 -11.10 -33.97 26.15
N LEU A 69 -10.72 -34.75 25.13
CA LEU A 69 -10.39 -34.27 23.78
C LEU A 69 -11.70 -34.04 23.00
N GLY A 70 -12.23 -32.81 23.01
CA GLY A 70 -13.47 -32.47 22.30
C GLY A 70 -14.32 -31.31 22.83
N LEU A 71 -13.84 -30.55 23.82
CA LEU A 71 -14.47 -29.31 24.29
C LEU A 71 -13.42 -28.19 24.28
N GLU A 72 -13.26 -27.54 23.13
CA GLU A 72 -12.63 -26.22 23.08
C GLU A 72 -13.65 -25.21 23.62
N GLU A 73 -13.71 -25.08 24.94
CA GLU A 73 -14.03 -23.85 25.67
C GLU A 73 -14.17 -24.13 27.19
N TYR A 74 -13.55 -23.24 27.96
CA TYR A 74 -13.84 -22.87 29.36
C TYR A 74 -13.05 -23.44 30.57
N ARG A 75 -12.16 -22.54 31.03
CA ARG A 75 -12.07 -21.89 32.36
C ARG A 75 -11.34 -22.56 33.52
N ASP A 76 -10.28 -21.86 33.93
CA ASP A 76 -10.10 -21.29 35.26
C ASP A 76 -11.24 -21.54 36.26
N ARG A 77 -10.95 -22.38 37.25
CA ARG A 77 -11.08 -22.18 38.71
C ARG A 77 -11.11 -23.56 39.38
N VAL A 78 -10.40 -23.75 40.49
CA VAL A 78 -10.92 -23.96 41.86
C VAL A 78 -9.79 -24.80 42.56
N GLU A 79 -9.30 -24.59 43.79
CA GLU A 79 -9.91 -24.12 45.03
C GLU A 79 -8.84 -23.61 46.02
N GLY A 80 -9.22 -22.66 46.88
CA GLY A 80 -8.46 -22.30 48.07
C GLY A 80 -8.86 -23.10 49.30
N VAL A 81 -8.03 -23.05 50.34
CA VAL A 81 -8.46 -23.24 51.74
C VAL A 81 -7.75 -22.21 52.62
N GLY A 82 -8.54 -21.33 53.25
CA GLY A 82 -8.11 -20.48 54.36
C GLY A 82 -8.77 -19.09 54.45
N HIS A 83 -10.06 -18.99 54.78
CA HIS A 83 -10.68 -17.77 55.35
C HIS A 83 -10.03 -17.46 56.72
N LYS A 84 -9.73 -16.24 57.21
CA LYS A 84 -10.23 -14.83 57.12
C LYS A 84 -9.16 -13.93 57.84
N PRO A 85 -9.23 -12.58 57.93
CA PRO A 85 -10.24 -11.62 57.46
C PRO A 85 -9.69 -10.50 56.55
N THR A 86 -10.65 -9.76 56.00
CA THR A 86 -10.59 -8.49 55.23
C THR A 86 -9.60 -7.45 55.74
N VAL A 87 -8.70 -6.99 54.86
CA VAL A 87 -8.18 -5.61 54.78
C VAL A 87 -7.95 -5.29 53.30
N ASP A 88 -8.49 -4.15 52.85
CA ASP A 88 -8.33 -3.60 51.50
C ASP A 88 -6.85 -3.51 51.09
N ALA A 89 -6.49 -4.13 49.97
CA ALA A 89 -5.24 -3.85 49.26
C ALA A 89 -5.55 -3.74 47.76
N SER A 90 -5.58 -2.51 47.28
CA SER A 90 -5.71 -2.11 45.88
C SER A 90 -4.83 -2.95 44.94
N GLU A 91 -5.45 -3.55 43.92
CA GLU A 91 -4.79 -4.23 42.80
C GLU A 91 -3.84 -3.26 42.07
N VAL A 92 -2.54 -3.54 42.08
CA VAL A 92 -1.55 -2.88 41.22
C VAL A 92 -1.36 -3.78 39.99
N GLY A 93 -1.96 -3.43 38.86
CA GLY A 93 -1.73 -4.12 37.59
C GLY A 93 -0.29 -3.91 37.08
N THR A 94 0.29 -4.93 36.44
CA THR A 94 1.63 -4.87 35.85
C THR A 94 1.71 -3.82 34.73
N SER A 95 2.80 -3.04 34.67
CA SER A 95 2.96 -1.98 33.66
C SER A 95 3.12 -2.55 32.24
N PRO A 96 2.51 -1.92 31.21
CA PRO A 96 2.73 -2.29 29.80
C PRO A 96 4.21 -2.24 29.37
N PHE A 97 5.03 -1.46 30.07
CA PHE A 97 6.48 -1.35 29.84
C PHE A 97 7.21 -2.64 30.26
N VAL A 98 6.87 -3.19 31.42
CA VAL A 98 7.50 -4.40 31.96
C VAL A 98 7.14 -5.64 31.15
N GLY A 99 5.93 -5.71 30.60
CA GLY A 99 5.53 -6.78 29.69
C GLY A 99 6.31 -6.84 28.37
N GLN A 100 7.07 -5.80 28.02
CA GLN A 100 7.88 -5.72 26.78
C GLN A 100 9.37 -5.99 27.02
N TRP A 101 9.79 -6.24 28.25
CA TRP A 101 11.19 -6.44 28.59
C TRP A 101 11.73 -7.73 27.96
N GLN A 102 12.75 -7.61 27.11
CA GLN A 102 13.44 -8.74 26.47
C GLN A 102 14.89 -8.89 26.96
N GLY A 103 15.35 -7.97 27.82
CA GLY A 103 16.61 -8.10 28.55
C GLY A 103 16.60 -9.28 29.53
N ARG A 104 17.76 -9.62 30.09
CA ARG A 104 17.85 -10.69 31.12
C ARG A 104 16.95 -10.36 32.32
N ALA A 105 16.38 -11.39 32.94
CA ALA A 105 15.53 -11.26 34.12
C ALA A 105 16.28 -10.49 35.23
N ALA A 106 15.62 -9.47 35.79
CA ALA A 106 16.18 -8.64 36.86
C ALA A 106 16.54 -9.53 38.06
N SER A 107 17.81 -9.85 38.18
CA SER A 107 18.38 -10.49 39.36
C SER A 107 19.06 -9.41 40.19
N PHE A 108 18.82 -9.42 41.49
CA PHE A 108 19.48 -8.54 42.45
C PHE A 108 20.97 -8.92 42.50
N ILE A 109 21.78 -8.30 41.65
CA ILE A 109 23.16 -8.71 41.38
C ILE A 109 24.15 -7.77 42.03
N GLN A 110 25.27 -8.35 42.46
CA GLN A 110 26.44 -7.70 43.05
C GLN A 110 27.31 -7.01 41.99
N SER A 111 27.86 -5.84 42.34
CA SER A 111 28.75 -4.96 41.54
C SER A 111 29.76 -5.59 40.58
N ASN A 112 30.28 -6.80 40.84
CA ASN A 112 31.29 -7.44 39.97
C ASN A 112 30.74 -7.96 38.64
N GLU A 113 29.48 -8.40 38.56
CA GLU A 113 28.91 -8.90 37.29
C GLU A 113 28.63 -7.79 36.26
N HIS A 114 28.48 -6.53 36.71
CA HIS A 114 28.25 -5.40 35.80
C HIS A 114 29.48 -5.10 34.93
N HIS A 115 30.68 -5.29 35.47
CA HIS A 115 31.93 -5.08 34.74
C HIS A 115 32.16 -6.19 33.70
N ASP A 116 31.91 -7.45 34.07
CA ASP A 116 32.03 -8.60 33.15
C ASP A 116 31.06 -8.48 31.95
N ARG A 117 29.84 -7.95 32.17
CA ARG A 117 28.81 -7.75 31.13
C ARG A 117 29.15 -6.68 30.11
N GLU A 118 29.87 -5.64 30.52
CA GLU A 118 30.31 -4.58 29.62
C GLU A 118 31.43 -5.09 28.70
N VAL A 119 32.33 -5.92 29.24
CA VAL A 119 33.46 -6.52 28.53
C VAL A 119 33.01 -7.56 27.49
N GLU A 120 31.82 -8.16 27.65
CA GLU A 120 31.23 -9.12 26.70
C GLU A 120 30.64 -8.46 25.43
N ARG A 121 30.32 -7.16 25.42
CA ARG A 121 29.77 -6.50 24.21
C ARG A 121 30.87 -6.33 23.15
N LYS A 122 30.54 -6.73 21.92
CA LYS A 122 31.39 -6.54 20.74
C LYS A 122 30.71 -5.61 19.76
N TRP A 123 31.42 -4.58 19.33
CA TRP A 123 30.99 -3.70 18.26
C TRP A 123 31.68 -4.12 16.97
N ASP A 124 30.91 -4.32 15.90
CA ASP A 124 31.41 -4.60 14.56
C ASP A 124 31.14 -3.40 13.64
N THR A 125 32.16 -2.58 13.40
CA THR A 125 32.05 -1.43 12.48
C THR A 125 32.35 -1.82 11.02
N THR A 126 32.63 -3.09 10.74
CA THR A 126 33.06 -3.54 9.41
C THR A 126 31.92 -3.41 8.41
N GLY A 127 32.10 -2.58 7.39
CA GLY A 127 31.11 -2.38 6.32
C GLY A 127 30.04 -1.32 6.60
N LEU A 128 30.08 -0.65 7.75
CA LEU A 128 29.21 0.50 8.04
C LEU A 128 29.74 1.77 7.37
N LYS A 129 28.84 2.67 6.98
CA LYS A 129 29.13 4.01 6.45
C LYS A 129 28.07 5.00 6.94
N GLY A 130 28.35 6.29 6.84
CA GLY A 130 27.40 7.38 7.14
C GLY A 130 26.90 7.38 8.59
N LEU A 131 25.64 7.76 8.77
CA LEU A 131 24.98 7.92 10.07
C LEU A 131 24.96 6.63 10.92
N ALA A 132 24.84 5.46 10.29
CA ALA A 132 24.87 4.18 11.00
C ALA A 132 26.24 3.86 11.63
N LEU A 133 27.34 4.20 10.95
CA LEU A 133 28.69 4.06 11.53
C LEU A 133 28.83 4.98 12.74
N LYS A 134 28.43 6.25 12.58
CA LYS A 134 28.50 7.26 13.64
C LYS A 134 27.76 6.81 14.89
N LEU A 135 26.49 6.37 14.75
CA LEU A 135 25.69 5.88 15.89
C LEU A 135 26.42 4.78 16.66
N VAL A 136 27.03 3.82 15.96
CA VAL A 136 27.73 2.68 16.58
C VAL A 136 29.02 3.12 17.26
N GLU A 137 29.75 4.09 16.69
CA GLU A 137 30.95 4.67 17.31
C GLU A 137 30.63 5.50 18.55
N GLU A 138 29.51 6.23 18.54
CA GLU A 138 29.06 7.00 19.68
C GLU A 138 28.48 6.11 20.79
N ASP A 139 27.77 5.01 20.47
CA ASP A 139 27.29 4.02 21.46
C ASP A 139 28.44 3.41 22.28
N LYS A 140 29.62 3.20 21.66
CA LYS A 140 30.83 2.71 22.38
C LYS A 140 31.18 3.59 23.57
N ASN A 141 30.94 4.91 23.45
CA ASN A 141 31.23 5.90 24.48
C ASN A 141 30.00 6.21 25.35
N ALA A 142 28.81 5.80 24.93
CA ALA A 142 27.54 6.06 25.61
C ALA A 142 27.18 4.93 26.61
N ARG A 143 27.82 4.95 27.79
CA ARG A 143 27.63 3.91 28.81
C ARG A 143 26.26 3.97 29.51
N ASN A 144 25.73 5.15 29.78
CA ASN A 144 24.49 5.39 30.53
C ASN A 144 23.37 5.93 29.63
N TRP A 145 22.13 5.92 30.13
CA TRP A 145 20.95 6.21 29.32
C TRP A 145 20.91 7.62 28.74
N TRP A 146 21.24 8.67 29.52
CA TRP A 146 21.26 10.04 28.98
C TRP A 146 22.28 10.22 27.86
N ARG A 147 23.46 9.57 27.92
CA ARG A 147 24.42 9.60 26.81
C ARG A 147 23.83 8.94 25.56
N LYS A 148 23.08 7.85 25.72
CA LYS A 148 22.39 7.19 24.61
C LYS A 148 21.32 8.10 23.99
N LEU A 149 20.59 8.86 24.80
CA LEU A 149 19.68 9.91 24.31
C LEU A 149 20.44 11.03 23.59
N GLU A 150 21.60 11.45 24.09
CA GLU A 150 22.44 12.48 23.44
C GLU A 150 22.90 12.03 22.04
N VAL A 151 23.31 10.75 21.87
CA VAL A 151 23.62 10.17 20.55
C VAL A 151 22.46 10.37 19.56
N VAL A 152 21.23 10.11 20.00
CA VAL A 152 20.04 10.30 19.15
C VAL A 152 19.79 11.76 18.84
N ARG A 153 19.96 12.66 19.82
CA ARG A 153 19.81 14.11 19.61
C ARG A 153 20.76 14.61 18.52
N GLU A 154 22.04 14.28 18.64
CA GLU A 154 23.06 14.70 17.68
C GLU A 154 22.82 14.09 16.29
N LEU A 155 22.42 12.82 16.23
CA LEU A 155 22.11 12.15 14.97
C LEU A 155 20.95 12.83 14.21
N ILE A 156 19.87 13.19 14.91
CA ILE A 156 18.74 13.90 14.30
C ILE A 156 19.15 15.31 13.87
N HIS A 157 19.91 16.03 14.70
CA HIS A 157 20.33 17.39 14.40
C HIS A 157 21.20 17.47 13.14
N GLU A 158 22.24 16.64 13.05
CA GLU A 158 23.14 16.63 11.88
C GLU A 158 22.46 16.13 10.60
N SER A 159 21.48 15.23 10.71
CA SER A 159 20.77 14.72 9.54
C SER A 159 20.00 15.80 8.78
N LEU A 160 19.59 16.87 9.48
CA LEU A 160 18.96 18.05 8.88
C LEU A 160 19.95 18.88 8.05
N GLU A 161 21.25 18.82 8.35
CA GLU A 161 22.29 19.52 7.59
C GLU A 161 22.71 18.74 6.34
N ILE A 162 22.72 17.40 6.43
CA ILE A 162 23.22 16.50 5.38
C ILE A 162 22.10 16.04 4.42
N GLY A 163 20.83 16.19 4.81
CA GLY A 163 19.68 15.76 4.01
C GLY A 163 19.35 14.26 4.10
N GLU A 164 19.80 13.58 5.18
CA GLU A 164 19.60 12.14 5.41
C GLU A 164 18.62 11.86 6.59
N LEU A 165 17.57 12.68 6.72
CA LEU A 165 16.66 12.66 7.87
C LEU A 165 16.00 11.30 8.11
N LEU A 166 15.46 10.68 7.05
CA LEU A 166 14.83 9.36 7.17
C LEU A 166 15.82 8.31 7.73
N GLU A 167 17.07 8.30 7.28
CA GLU A 167 18.08 7.36 7.79
C GLU A 167 18.38 7.57 9.28
N ALA A 168 18.52 8.84 9.71
CA ALA A 168 18.72 9.17 11.12
C ALA A 168 17.55 8.73 11.99
N LEU A 169 16.31 8.99 11.55
CA LEU A 169 15.10 8.59 12.26
C LEU A 169 15.02 7.07 12.40
N ILE A 170 15.34 6.31 11.34
CA ILE A 170 15.31 4.84 11.37
C ILE A 170 16.33 4.30 12.37
N CYS A 171 17.57 4.79 12.28
CA CYS A 171 18.62 4.39 13.20
C CYS A 171 18.26 4.71 14.66
N SER A 172 17.70 5.89 14.89
CA SER A 172 17.23 6.34 16.21
C SER A 172 16.11 5.46 16.76
N ALA A 173 15.10 5.14 15.95
CA ALA A 173 13.97 4.31 16.36
C ALA A 173 14.41 2.89 16.72
N VAL A 174 15.28 2.27 15.91
CA VAL A 174 15.82 0.93 16.18
C VAL A 174 16.66 0.93 17.45
N TYR A 175 17.57 1.89 17.57
CA TYR A 175 18.47 2.01 18.71
C TYR A 175 17.73 2.24 20.03
N LEU A 176 16.83 3.23 20.08
CA LEU A 176 16.04 3.53 21.27
C LEU A 176 15.12 2.38 21.68
N LYS A 177 14.54 1.66 20.71
CA LYS A 177 13.72 0.50 21.01
C LYS A 177 14.55 -0.58 21.71
N TRP A 178 15.74 -0.93 21.20
CA TRP A 178 16.62 -1.91 21.85
C TRP A 178 17.16 -1.45 23.21
N VAL A 179 17.36 -0.15 23.42
CA VAL A 179 17.66 0.41 24.74
C VAL A 179 16.48 0.18 25.69
N ASN A 180 15.27 0.51 25.27
CA ASN A 180 14.09 0.42 26.13
C ASN A 180 13.62 -0.99 26.41
N THR A 181 13.80 -1.93 25.49
CA THR A 181 13.49 -3.35 25.73
C THR A 181 14.64 -4.14 26.35
N GLY A 182 15.77 -3.48 26.65
CA GLY A 182 16.87 -4.04 27.43
C GLY A 182 17.87 -4.92 26.66
N GLN A 183 17.82 -4.95 25.33
CA GLN A 183 18.83 -5.62 24.51
C GLN A 183 20.12 -4.80 24.41
N ILE A 184 20.03 -3.47 24.53
CA ILE A 184 21.16 -2.58 24.74
C ILE A 184 21.15 -2.13 26.21
N PRO A 185 22.04 -2.66 27.06
CA PRO A 185 22.04 -2.33 28.48
C PRO A 185 22.52 -0.91 28.75
N CYS A 186 21.98 -0.29 29.79
CA CYS A 186 22.49 0.94 30.38
C CYS A 186 23.34 0.66 31.63
N PHE A 187 24.55 1.20 31.67
CA PHE A 187 25.52 1.03 32.77
C PHE A 187 25.73 2.34 33.54
N GLU A 188 26.19 2.24 34.78
CA GLU A 188 26.61 3.39 35.58
C GLU A 188 28.07 3.77 35.28
N ASP A 189 28.37 5.08 35.30
CA ASP A 189 29.73 5.63 35.13
C ASP A 189 30.24 6.34 36.39
N GLY A 190 29.57 6.17 37.53
CA GLY A 190 29.92 6.80 38.81
C GLY A 190 29.62 8.31 38.90
N GLY A 191 29.10 8.93 37.83
CA GLY A 191 28.66 10.32 37.80
C GLY A 191 27.34 10.58 38.53
N HIS A 192 27.13 11.81 39.00
CA HIS A 192 25.87 12.26 39.63
C HIS A 192 24.99 13.00 38.63
N HIS A 193 24.22 12.29 37.80
CA HIS A 193 23.38 12.88 36.78
C HIS A 193 21.89 12.76 37.14
N ARG A 194 21.28 13.88 37.56
CA ARG A 194 19.88 13.91 38.00
C ARG A 194 18.93 13.65 36.82
N PRO A 195 17.63 13.31 37.08
CA PRO A 195 16.63 13.12 36.03
C PRO A 195 16.52 14.30 35.05
N ASN A 196 16.88 15.53 35.48
CA ASN A 196 16.84 16.74 34.66
C ASN A 196 17.63 16.60 33.35
N LYS A 197 18.79 15.95 33.37
CA LYS A 197 19.61 15.84 32.15
C LYS A 197 18.93 14.95 31.10
N HIS A 198 18.28 13.87 31.53
CA HIS A 198 17.50 12.99 30.64
C HIS A 198 16.27 13.72 30.10
N ALA A 199 15.56 14.45 30.97
CA ALA A 199 14.38 15.22 30.63
C ALA A 199 14.71 16.35 29.62
N GLU A 200 15.80 17.08 29.82
CA GLU A 200 16.25 18.15 28.90
C GLU A 200 16.55 17.59 27.49
N ILE A 201 17.33 16.51 27.39
CA ILE A 201 17.65 15.89 26.08
C ILE A 201 16.38 15.33 25.42
N SER A 202 15.52 14.67 26.20
CA SER A 202 14.23 14.15 25.73
C SER A 202 13.34 15.25 25.16
N ARG A 203 13.27 16.39 25.84
CA ARG A 203 12.54 17.57 25.40
C ARG A 203 13.09 18.09 24.07
N ASP A 204 14.40 18.19 23.92
CA ASP A 204 15.03 18.68 22.68
C ASP A 204 14.74 17.74 21.51
N ILE A 205 14.89 16.42 21.69
CA ILE A 205 14.51 15.41 20.68
C ILE A 205 13.02 15.55 20.33
N PHE A 206 12.14 15.62 21.34
CA PHE A 206 10.70 15.73 21.15
C PHE A 206 10.33 16.98 20.33
N CYS A 207 10.93 18.13 20.66
CA CYS A 207 10.70 19.39 19.94
C CYS A 207 11.10 19.28 18.47
N GLU A 208 12.24 18.69 18.15
CA GLU A 208 12.67 18.51 16.75
C GLU A 208 11.74 17.55 15.99
N LEU A 209 11.35 16.43 16.59
CA LEU A 209 10.41 15.49 15.98
C LEU A 209 9.03 16.13 15.70
N GLU A 210 8.51 16.94 16.62
CA GLU A 210 7.24 17.64 16.44
C GLU A 210 7.34 18.75 15.38
N LYS A 211 8.48 19.45 15.28
CA LYS A 211 8.73 20.40 14.18
C LYS A 211 8.73 19.70 12.83
N ILE A 212 9.39 18.53 12.72
CA ILE A 212 9.42 17.72 11.49
C ILE A 212 8.00 17.24 11.15
N THR A 213 7.25 16.74 12.12
CA THR A 213 5.87 16.23 11.91
C THR A 213 4.93 17.29 11.32
N CYS A 214 5.16 18.58 11.58
CA CYS A 214 4.34 19.68 11.10
C CYS A 214 4.82 20.33 9.78
N ARG A 215 5.91 19.85 9.18
CA ARG A 215 6.32 20.36 7.86
C ARG A 215 5.42 19.80 6.76
N LYS A 216 5.26 20.56 5.67
CA LYS A 216 4.40 20.17 4.53
C LYS A 216 5.04 19.09 3.65
N ASP A 217 6.36 19.02 3.66
CA ASP A 217 7.22 18.14 2.83
C ASP A 217 7.61 16.84 3.54
N THR A 218 7.17 16.62 4.78
CA THR A 218 7.47 15.41 5.53
C THR A 218 6.84 14.20 4.87
N SER A 219 7.67 13.20 4.54
CA SER A 219 7.21 11.97 3.91
C SER A 219 6.38 11.11 4.87
N PRO A 220 5.43 10.30 4.36
CA PRO A 220 4.70 9.33 5.18
C PRO A 220 5.63 8.38 5.94
N GLN A 221 6.75 7.99 5.35
CA GLN A 221 7.78 7.14 5.95
C GLN A 221 8.39 7.77 7.20
N GLU A 222 8.75 9.05 7.13
CA GLU A 222 9.30 9.79 8.28
C GLU A 222 8.29 9.86 9.42
N LEU A 223 7.02 10.16 9.12
CA LEU A 223 5.94 10.17 10.13
C LEU A 223 5.78 8.81 10.82
N LEU A 224 5.82 7.71 10.06
CA LEU A 224 5.75 6.36 10.63
C LEU A 224 6.89 6.07 11.61
N VAL A 225 8.10 6.53 11.30
CA VAL A 225 9.28 6.31 12.14
C VAL A 225 9.28 7.24 13.37
N ILE A 226 8.92 8.51 13.22
CA ILE A 226 8.82 9.49 14.32
C ILE A 226 7.87 8.97 15.42
N ARG A 227 6.72 8.41 15.03
CA ARG A 227 5.74 7.82 15.96
C ARG A 227 6.31 6.66 16.76
N LYS A 228 7.35 5.97 16.29
CA LYS A 228 8.06 4.90 17.03
C LYS A 228 9.05 5.46 18.06
N ILE A 229 9.54 6.67 17.85
CA ILE A 229 10.50 7.32 18.75
C ILE A 229 9.79 7.92 19.97
N HIS A 230 8.62 8.55 19.79
CA HIS A 230 7.92 9.25 20.90
C HIS A 230 7.71 8.41 22.16
N PRO A 231 7.22 7.15 22.09
CA PRO A 231 7.03 6.32 23.28
C PRO A 231 8.33 5.91 23.97
N CYS A 232 9.47 6.12 23.31
CA CYS A 232 10.77 5.76 23.86
C CYS A 232 11.41 6.87 24.72
N LEU A 233 10.82 8.07 24.75
CA LEU A 233 11.37 9.24 25.39
C LEU A 233 10.86 9.41 26.83
N PRO A 234 11.73 9.73 27.81
CA PRO A 234 11.28 10.03 29.17
C PRO A 234 10.43 11.30 29.24
N SER A 235 9.69 11.41 30.33
CA SER A 235 8.93 12.59 30.69
C SER A 235 9.85 13.76 31.02
N PHE A 236 9.45 14.95 30.57
CA PHE A 236 10.11 16.21 30.88
C PHE A 236 9.16 17.21 31.56
N LYS A 237 8.25 16.68 32.40
CA LYS A 237 7.46 17.50 33.34
C LYS A 237 8.39 18.36 34.21
N ALA A 238 7.87 19.49 34.70
CA ALA A 238 8.61 20.43 35.54
C ALA A 238 9.28 19.77 36.77
N GLU A 239 8.65 18.73 37.32
CA GLU A 239 9.17 17.94 38.44
C GLU A 239 10.46 17.18 38.10
N PHE A 240 10.65 16.81 36.83
CA PHE A 240 11.83 16.08 36.35
C PHE A 240 12.88 16.99 35.74
N THR A 241 12.53 18.18 35.25
CA THR A 241 13.48 19.19 34.77
C THR A 241 14.04 20.08 35.89
N ALA A 242 13.42 20.05 37.08
CA ALA A 242 13.93 20.76 38.23
C ALA A 242 15.30 20.22 38.68
N PRO A 243 16.23 21.10 39.11
CA PRO A 243 17.53 20.66 39.61
C PRO A 243 17.42 20.02 41.00
N VAL A 244 16.23 19.92 41.62
CA VAL A 244 16.03 19.40 42.99
C VAL A 244 15.90 17.87 42.95
N PRO A 245 16.48 17.11 43.91
CA PRO A 245 16.33 15.64 43.92
C PRO A 245 14.86 15.25 44.08
N LEU A 246 14.45 14.11 43.49
CA LEU A 246 13.26 13.39 43.93
C LEU A 246 13.50 13.02 45.41
N THR A 247 12.92 13.82 46.30
CA THR A 247 13.30 13.90 47.72
C THR A 247 13.13 12.58 48.47
N ARG A 248 12.29 11.67 47.96
CA ARG A 248 11.90 10.41 48.60
C ARG A 248 12.86 9.24 48.37
N ILE A 249 13.67 9.29 47.31
CA ILE A 249 14.65 8.24 46.98
C ILE A 249 15.70 8.12 48.11
N ARG A 250 16.03 9.25 48.74
CA ARG A 250 17.02 9.35 49.82
C ARG A 250 16.63 8.54 51.04
N ASP A 251 15.36 8.57 51.40
CA ASP A 251 14.88 7.92 52.62
C ASP A 251 14.75 6.40 52.43
N ILE A 252 14.48 5.94 51.21
CA ILE A 252 14.39 4.52 50.85
C ILE A 252 15.78 3.88 50.73
N ALA A 253 16.76 4.61 50.17
CA ALA A 253 18.10 4.08 49.88
C ALA A 253 18.99 3.84 51.12
N HIS A 254 18.62 4.30 52.30
CA HIS A 254 19.44 4.13 53.52
C HIS A 254 19.20 2.80 54.26
N ARG A 255 18.29 1.92 53.78
CA ARG A 255 18.01 0.61 54.40
C ARG A 255 18.90 -0.52 53.90
N ASN A 256 19.44 -1.37 54.78
CA ASN A 256 20.35 -2.47 54.42
C ASN A 256 19.73 -3.59 53.57
N ASP A 257 18.40 -3.67 53.51
CA ASP A 257 17.66 -4.75 52.83
C ASP A 257 17.52 -4.54 51.31
N ILE A 258 17.97 -3.39 50.80
CA ILE A 258 18.02 -3.05 49.38
C ILE A 258 19.46 -3.17 48.88
N SER A 259 19.69 -3.84 47.74
CA SER A 259 21.03 -3.97 47.13
C SER A 259 21.69 -2.59 46.95
N HIS A 260 22.98 -2.50 47.24
CA HIS A 260 23.78 -1.29 47.07
C HIS A 260 23.73 -0.75 45.62
N ASP A 261 23.61 -1.64 44.63
CA ASP A 261 23.54 -1.26 43.22
C ASP A 261 22.17 -0.68 42.84
N LEU A 262 21.07 -1.22 43.39
CA LEU A 262 19.74 -0.64 43.19
C LEU A 262 19.66 0.73 43.86
N LYS A 263 20.25 0.91 45.05
CA LYS A 263 20.32 2.22 45.72
C LYS A 263 21.04 3.27 44.89
N ASN A 264 22.13 2.91 44.21
CA ASN A 264 22.87 3.84 43.35
C ASN A 264 22.09 4.18 42.07
N LYS A 265 21.48 3.19 41.42
CA LYS A 265 20.71 3.41 40.17
C LYS A 265 19.50 4.31 40.37
N LEU A 266 18.72 4.03 41.42
CA LEU A 266 17.54 4.83 41.77
C LEU A 266 17.91 6.27 42.12
N HIS A 267 19.12 6.52 42.61
CA HIS A 267 19.59 7.86 43.00
C HIS A 267 20.35 8.64 41.92
N ARG A 268 20.95 7.97 40.93
CA ARG A 268 22.07 8.56 40.17
C ARG A 268 21.96 8.43 38.66
N ASN A 269 21.32 7.39 38.11
CA ASN A 269 21.22 7.13 36.66
C ASN A 269 20.06 6.16 36.37
N ALA A 270 18.81 6.63 36.46
CA ALA A 270 17.64 5.78 36.18
C ALA A 270 17.58 5.41 34.69
N GLY A 271 17.67 4.11 34.37
CA GLY A 271 17.45 3.56 33.04
C GLY A 271 16.17 2.70 32.96
N PRO A 272 15.74 2.30 31.75
CA PRO A 272 14.63 1.37 31.52
C PRO A 272 14.62 0.13 32.45
N GLU A 273 15.79 -0.43 32.71
CA GLU A 273 16.03 -1.56 33.61
C GLU A 273 15.48 -1.35 35.03
N ASP A 274 15.49 -0.11 35.50
CA ASP A 274 15.15 0.24 36.88
C ASP A 274 13.63 0.21 37.12
N LEU A 275 12.83 0.55 36.12
CA LEU A 275 11.38 0.41 36.20
C LEU A 275 10.98 -1.07 36.31
N VAL A 276 11.59 -1.94 35.51
CA VAL A 276 11.38 -3.40 35.56
C VAL A 276 11.81 -3.98 36.91
N SER A 277 12.98 -3.55 37.39
CA SER A 277 13.53 -4.02 38.67
C SER A 277 12.68 -3.57 39.86
N THR A 278 12.17 -2.34 39.84
CA THR A 278 11.31 -1.83 40.92
C THR A 278 9.91 -2.46 40.91
N GLU A 279 9.35 -2.79 39.74
CA GLU A 279 8.08 -3.51 39.67
C GLU A 279 8.19 -4.94 40.24
N ALA A 280 9.25 -5.66 39.87
CA ALA A 280 9.54 -6.98 40.43
C ALA A 280 9.76 -6.92 41.95
N MET A 281 10.41 -5.87 42.43
CA MET A 281 10.59 -5.62 43.87
C MET A 281 9.26 -5.31 44.56
N LEU A 282 8.42 -4.46 43.97
CA LEU A 282 7.10 -4.12 44.51
C LEU A 282 6.26 -5.39 44.68
N ALA A 283 6.20 -6.24 43.65
CA ALA A 283 5.49 -7.52 43.69
C ALA A 283 6.01 -8.45 44.80
N ARG A 284 7.32 -8.43 45.07
CA ARG A 284 7.94 -9.22 46.15
C ARG A 284 7.59 -8.68 47.54
N ILE A 285 7.75 -7.38 47.77
CA ILE A 285 7.52 -6.79 49.11
C ILE A 285 6.04 -6.78 49.50
N THR A 286 5.13 -6.86 48.53
CA THR A 286 3.67 -6.96 48.78
C THR A 286 3.17 -8.41 48.92
N LYS A 287 3.99 -9.42 48.63
CA LYS A 287 3.56 -10.84 48.60
C LYS A 287 3.35 -11.44 50.01
N ASN A 288 4.17 -11.03 50.99
CA ASN A 288 4.14 -11.55 52.36
C ASN A 288 3.84 -10.42 53.36
N PRO A 289 2.59 -10.31 53.85
CA PRO A 289 2.24 -9.29 54.85
C PRO A 289 3.08 -9.43 56.13
N GLY A 290 3.74 -8.36 56.58
CA GLY A 290 4.53 -8.30 57.82
C GLY A 290 6.05 -8.43 57.68
N GLU A 291 6.58 -8.78 56.50
CA GLU A 291 8.03 -8.82 56.23
C GLU A 291 8.64 -7.40 56.12
N TYR A 292 7.85 -6.44 55.65
CA TYR A 292 8.22 -5.02 55.52
C TYR A 292 7.19 -4.13 56.24
N SER A 293 7.63 -3.00 56.79
CA SER A 293 6.73 -2.02 57.42
C SER A 293 5.79 -1.38 56.40
N GLU A 294 4.52 -1.17 56.75
CA GLU A 294 3.52 -0.53 55.87
C GLU A 294 3.99 0.83 55.33
N ALA A 295 4.58 1.67 56.19
CA ALA A 295 5.15 2.96 55.78
C ALA A 295 6.22 2.82 54.67
N PHE A 296 7.01 1.75 54.67
CA PHE A 296 8.00 1.48 53.63
C PHE A 296 7.33 1.04 52.33
N ILE A 297 6.32 0.16 52.41
CA ILE A 297 5.56 -0.30 51.24
C ILE A 297 4.88 0.90 50.57
N GLU A 298 4.29 1.82 51.35
CA GLU A 298 3.69 3.05 50.82
C GLU A 298 4.71 3.96 50.15
N GLN A 299 5.86 4.23 50.79
CA GLN A 299 6.91 5.04 50.16
C GLN A 299 7.46 4.39 48.88
N PHE A 300 7.61 3.06 48.86
CA PHE A 300 8.08 2.34 47.68
C PHE A 300 7.03 2.35 46.54
N LYS A 301 5.74 2.27 46.86
CA LYS A 301 4.64 2.46 45.88
C LYS A 301 4.68 3.85 45.25
N ILE A 302 4.83 4.90 46.06
CA ILE A 302 4.95 6.28 45.57
C ILE A 302 6.16 6.41 44.63
N PHE A 303 7.30 5.86 45.06
CA PHE A 303 8.52 5.89 44.27
C PHE A 303 8.41 5.13 42.94
N HIS A 304 7.82 3.92 42.94
CA HIS A 304 7.55 3.18 41.71
C HIS A 304 6.61 3.97 40.79
N GLN A 305 5.63 4.68 41.34
CA GLN A 305 4.76 5.57 40.55
C GLN A 305 5.52 6.77 39.97
N GLU A 306 6.44 7.40 40.72
CA GLU A 306 7.32 8.46 40.20
C GLU A 306 8.18 7.96 39.03
N LEU A 307 8.70 6.73 39.11
CA LEU A 307 9.43 6.10 37.99
C LEU A 307 8.51 5.80 36.80
N LYS A 308 7.32 5.24 37.05
CA LYS A 308 6.32 5.03 35.98
C LYS A 308 6.02 6.35 35.26
N ASP A 309 5.84 7.44 36.01
CA ASP A 309 5.61 8.77 35.47
C ASP A 309 6.81 9.30 34.67
N PHE A 310 8.04 9.09 35.16
CA PHE A 310 9.27 9.49 34.47
C PHE A 310 9.47 8.76 33.15
N PHE A 311 9.15 7.47 33.07
CA PHE A 311 9.22 6.70 31.81
C PHE A 311 7.93 6.79 30.97
N ASN A 312 6.97 7.63 31.35
CA ASN A 312 5.63 7.70 30.73
C ASN A 312 4.91 6.34 30.65
N ALA A 313 5.17 5.42 31.57
CA ALA A 313 4.72 4.02 31.59
C ALA A 313 3.38 3.80 32.32
N GLY A 314 2.55 4.85 32.45
CA GLY A 314 1.20 4.78 33.00
C GLY A 314 0.22 4.01 32.10
N SER A 315 -0.90 3.56 32.68
CA SER A 315 -1.97 2.94 31.87
C SER A 315 -2.63 3.97 30.95
N LEU A 316 -3.29 3.51 29.88
CA LEU A 316 -4.01 4.41 28.97
C LEU A 316 -5.04 5.28 29.71
N THR A 317 -5.75 4.73 30.69
CA THR A 317 -6.72 5.48 31.50
C THR A 317 -6.03 6.58 32.32
N GLU A 318 -4.91 6.26 32.97
CA GLU A 318 -4.11 7.24 33.75
C GLU A 318 -3.62 8.39 32.86
N GLN A 319 -3.08 8.05 31.67
CA GLN A 319 -2.57 9.03 30.72
C GLN A 319 -3.70 9.95 30.21
N LEU A 320 -4.85 9.40 29.85
CA LEU A 320 -6.00 10.16 29.35
C LEU A 320 -6.62 11.07 30.42
N GLU A 321 -6.76 10.60 31.65
CA GLU A 321 -7.24 11.45 32.75
C GLU A 321 -6.32 12.64 33.01
N SER A 322 -5.01 12.47 32.79
CA SER A 322 -4.04 13.57 32.92
C SER A 322 -4.20 14.68 31.87
N LEU A 323 -5.01 14.47 30.82
CA LEU A 323 -5.34 15.47 29.80
C LEU A 323 -6.57 16.30 30.15
N ARG A 324 -7.38 15.90 31.14
CA ARG A 324 -8.70 16.47 31.42
C ARG A 324 -8.69 18.00 31.53
N GLU A 325 -7.70 18.57 32.21
CA GLU A 325 -7.58 20.03 32.42
C GLU A 325 -7.16 20.80 31.16
N SER A 326 -6.60 20.11 30.17
CA SER A 326 -6.12 20.72 28.92
C SER A 326 -7.13 20.66 27.77
N LEU A 327 -8.23 19.92 27.93
CA LEU A 327 -9.25 19.73 26.91
C LEU A 327 -10.33 20.82 26.96
N ASP A 328 -10.91 21.16 25.80
CA ASP A 328 -12.11 21.97 25.73
C ASP A 328 -13.35 21.18 26.20
N GLU A 329 -14.51 21.84 26.34
CA GLU A 329 -15.74 21.17 26.79
C GLU A 329 -16.11 19.95 25.93
N ARG A 330 -15.85 20.02 24.62
CA ARG A 330 -16.06 18.91 23.69
C ARG A 330 -15.11 17.75 23.97
N GLY A 331 -13.82 18.04 24.18
CA GLY A 331 -12.81 17.06 24.54
C GLY A 331 -13.08 16.37 25.87
N VAL A 332 -13.51 17.12 26.90
CA VAL A 332 -13.89 16.55 28.21
C VAL A 332 -15.09 15.60 28.07
N SER A 333 -16.09 15.98 27.26
CA SER A 333 -17.25 15.12 26.96
C SER A 333 -16.84 13.84 26.22
N ALA A 334 -16.00 13.96 25.18
CA ALA A 334 -15.49 12.80 24.44
C ALA A 334 -14.66 11.87 25.32
N LEU A 335 -13.84 12.42 26.21
CA LEU A 335 -13.04 11.67 27.18
C LEU A 335 -13.94 10.89 28.14
N ALA A 336 -14.92 11.54 28.75
CA ALA A 336 -15.86 10.90 29.66
C ALA A 336 -16.62 9.76 28.98
N ALA A 337 -17.13 9.98 27.76
CA ALA A 337 -17.85 8.97 27.00
C ALA A 337 -16.98 7.75 26.67
N PHE A 338 -15.71 7.97 26.29
CA PHE A 338 -14.79 6.85 26.02
C PHE A 338 -14.47 6.06 27.29
N LEU A 339 -14.14 6.73 28.40
CA LEU A 339 -13.81 6.06 29.66
C LEU A 339 -14.98 5.24 30.22
N GLU A 340 -16.21 5.74 30.08
CA GLU A 340 -17.42 5.00 30.45
C GLU A 340 -17.59 3.74 29.58
N CYS A 341 -17.44 3.87 28.25
CA CYS A 341 -17.52 2.73 27.34
C CYS A 341 -16.43 1.69 27.64
N LYS A 342 -15.19 2.12 27.82
CA LYS A 342 -14.06 1.25 28.17
C LYS A 342 -14.32 0.50 29.47
N LYS A 343 -14.78 1.19 30.52
CA LYS A 343 -15.10 0.57 31.81
C LYS A 343 -16.21 -0.48 31.70
N SER A 344 -17.24 -0.20 30.91
CA SER A 344 -18.32 -1.16 30.63
C SER A 344 -17.80 -2.40 29.90
N LEU A 345 -16.91 -2.21 28.93
CA LEU A 345 -16.33 -3.30 28.14
C LEU A 345 -15.37 -4.18 28.96
N ASP A 346 -14.60 -3.57 29.87
CA ASP A 346 -13.69 -4.29 30.76
C ASP A 346 -14.46 -5.11 31.82
N ALA A 347 -15.64 -4.63 32.26
CA ALA A 347 -16.49 -5.34 33.22
C ALA A 347 -17.23 -6.55 32.61
N ALA A 348 -17.49 -6.53 31.31
CA ALA A 348 -18.15 -7.61 30.57
C ALA A 348 -17.12 -8.70 30.19
N ALA A 349 -16.83 -9.58 31.15
CA ALA A 349 -15.82 -10.64 31.06
C ALA A 349 -16.21 -11.79 30.10
N GLU A 350 -16.13 -11.54 28.78
CA GLU A 350 -16.12 -12.49 27.63
C GLU A 350 -17.37 -12.57 26.74
N SER A 351 -18.49 -11.91 27.05
CA SER A 351 -19.70 -11.86 26.19
C SER A 351 -20.01 -10.44 25.69
N ASN A 352 -19.06 -9.79 25.03
CA ASN A 352 -19.28 -8.45 24.49
C ASN A 352 -20.09 -8.50 23.20
N SER A 353 -21.19 -7.74 23.14
CA SER A 353 -21.95 -7.62 21.90
C SER A 353 -21.13 -6.82 20.87
N VAL A 354 -21.32 -7.13 19.58
CA VAL A 354 -20.70 -6.36 18.49
C VAL A 354 -21.07 -4.87 18.57
N LEU A 355 -22.27 -4.56 19.09
CA LEU A 355 -22.73 -3.18 19.29
C LEU A 355 -21.91 -2.45 20.35
N ASP A 356 -21.55 -3.10 21.47
CA ASP A 356 -20.74 -2.49 22.53
C ASP A 356 -19.32 -2.21 22.07
N LEU A 357 -18.74 -3.12 21.27
CA LEU A 357 -17.43 -2.94 20.64
C LEU A 357 -17.44 -1.76 19.65
N ILE A 358 -18.44 -1.69 18.76
CA ILE A 358 -18.60 -0.57 17.81
C ILE A 358 -18.82 0.74 18.57
N LYS A 359 -19.67 0.76 19.61
CA LYS A 359 -19.92 1.96 20.43
C LYS A 359 -18.63 2.46 21.09
N THR A 360 -17.83 1.56 21.65
CA THR A 360 -16.53 1.91 22.26
C THR A 360 -15.54 2.43 21.22
N MET A 361 -15.53 1.83 20.02
CA MET A 361 -14.66 2.29 18.93
C MET A 361 -15.06 3.66 18.39
N LEU A 362 -16.36 3.98 18.34
CA LEU A 362 -16.87 5.31 17.98
C LEU A 362 -16.47 6.37 19.01
N SER A 363 -16.64 6.10 20.31
CA SER A 363 -16.25 7.05 21.36
C SER A 363 -14.73 7.24 21.42
N LEU A 364 -13.95 6.18 21.22
CA LEU A 364 -12.50 6.26 21.02
C LEU A 364 -12.15 7.16 19.84
N SER A 365 -12.78 6.94 18.69
CA SER A 365 -12.48 7.68 17.46
C SER A 365 -12.75 9.17 17.62
N ALA A 366 -13.86 9.52 18.28
CA ALA A 366 -14.19 10.91 18.59
C ALA A 366 -13.13 11.56 19.49
N LEU A 367 -12.71 10.88 20.56
CA LEU A 367 -11.67 11.37 21.45
C LEU A 367 -10.32 11.55 20.73
N ARG A 368 -9.90 10.54 19.95
CA ARG A 368 -8.63 10.59 19.21
C ARG A 368 -8.64 11.72 18.19
N GLN A 369 -9.75 11.97 17.50
CA GLN A 369 -9.88 13.10 16.57
C GLN A 369 -9.70 14.47 17.26
N VAL A 370 -10.25 14.64 18.47
CA VAL A 370 -10.02 15.87 19.26
C VAL A 370 -8.54 16.06 19.58
N ILE A 371 -7.87 14.98 20.00
CA ILE A 371 -6.43 15.02 20.34
C ILE A 371 -5.57 15.32 19.10
N VAL A 372 -5.80 14.62 17.99
CA VAL A 372 -5.08 14.84 16.73
C VAL A 372 -5.26 16.28 16.25
N LYS A 373 -6.49 16.81 16.26
CA LYS A 373 -6.78 18.19 15.89
C LYS A 373 -6.05 19.22 16.75
N GLY A 374 -5.88 18.96 18.06
CA GLY A 374 -5.07 19.83 18.90
C GLY A 374 -3.58 19.79 18.55
N LEU A 375 -3.08 18.61 18.15
CA LEU A 375 -1.69 18.43 17.71
C LEU A 375 -1.42 19.09 16.33
N GLU A 376 -2.40 19.23 15.46
CA GLU A 376 -2.26 19.92 14.14
C GLU A 376 -1.80 21.38 14.25
N SER A 377 -2.04 22.04 15.39
CA SER A 377 -1.64 23.44 15.62
C SER A 377 -0.11 23.68 15.60
N GLY A 378 0.69 22.61 15.58
CA GLY A 378 2.15 22.67 15.59
C GLY A 378 2.74 23.20 16.90
N LEU A 379 4.07 23.17 16.99
CA LEU A 379 4.79 23.73 18.14
C LEU A 379 5.19 25.19 17.85
N LYS A 380 4.75 26.13 18.69
CA LYS A 380 5.16 27.53 18.58
C LYS A 380 6.58 27.73 19.11
N ASN A 381 7.33 28.65 18.50
CA ASN A 381 8.71 28.96 18.91
C ASN A 381 8.82 29.53 20.34
N ASP A 382 7.74 30.10 20.87
CA ASP A 382 7.64 30.71 22.21
C ASP A 382 6.87 29.82 23.22
N ALA A 383 6.65 28.54 22.90
CA ALA A 383 5.93 27.62 23.78
C ALA A 383 6.65 27.44 25.14
N SER A 384 5.91 27.55 26.23
CA SER A 384 6.44 27.31 27.58
C SER A 384 6.76 25.83 27.79
N ASP A 385 7.70 25.50 28.68
CA ASP A 385 8.06 24.10 28.98
C ASP A 385 6.85 23.27 29.44
N ALA A 386 5.91 23.89 30.17
CA ALA A 386 4.66 23.26 30.57
C ALA A 386 3.77 22.91 29.36
N ALA A 387 3.71 23.78 28.35
CA ALA A 387 2.98 23.52 27.11
C ALA A 387 3.63 22.39 26.29
N ILE A 388 4.96 22.37 26.20
CA ILE A 388 5.70 21.28 25.51
C ILE A 388 5.46 19.95 26.23
N ALA A 389 5.54 19.93 27.57
CA ALA A 389 5.29 18.72 28.36
C ALA A 389 3.84 18.23 28.23
N MET A 390 2.87 19.15 28.17
CA MET A 390 1.49 18.80 27.87
C MET A 390 1.35 18.20 26.47
N ARG A 391 2.03 18.76 25.47
CA ARG A 391 2.04 18.23 24.11
C ARG A 391 2.61 16.81 24.03
N GLN A 392 3.63 16.48 24.82
CA GLN A 392 4.13 15.09 24.95
C GLN A 392 3.03 14.14 25.43
N LYS A 393 2.25 14.54 26.44
CA LYS A 393 1.11 13.73 26.92
C LYS A 393 0.05 13.55 25.85
N TRP A 394 -0.30 14.60 25.11
CA TRP A 394 -1.26 14.51 24.00
C TRP A 394 -0.80 13.49 22.95
N ARG A 395 0.49 13.54 22.55
CA ARG A 395 1.07 12.59 21.59
C ARG A 395 1.03 11.14 22.10
N LEU A 396 1.40 10.91 23.36
CA LEU A 396 1.41 9.57 23.95
C LEU A 396 -0.01 9.00 24.12
N CYS A 397 -0.98 9.82 24.53
CA CYS A 397 -2.39 9.44 24.57
C CYS A 397 -2.94 9.10 23.17
N GLU A 398 -2.55 9.87 22.15
CA GLU A 398 -2.94 9.61 20.77
C GLU A 398 -2.44 8.24 20.27
N ILE A 399 -1.16 7.92 20.50
CA ILE A 399 -0.57 6.62 20.19
C ILE A 399 -1.22 5.50 21.03
N GLY A 400 -1.48 5.75 22.32
CA GLY A 400 -2.13 4.78 23.20
C GLY A 400 -3.58 4.44 22.78
N LEU A 401 -4.33 5.41 22.23
CA LEU A 401 -5.66 5.17 21.65
C LEU A 401 -5.59 4.36 20.36
N GLU A 402 -4.57 4.56 19.53
CA GLU A 402 -4.29 3.69 18.37
C GLU A 402 -4.04 2.23 18.81
N ASP A 403 -3.23 2.03 19.87
CA ASP A 403 -2.96 0.69 20.40
C ASP A 403 -4.21 0.00 20.95
N TYR A 404 -5.13 0.75 21.57
CA TYR A 404 -6.41 0.20 22.04
C TYR A 404 -7.38 -0.08 20.87
N THR A 405 -7.32 0.69 19.79
CA THR A 405 -8.10 0.46 18.56
C THR A 405 -7.83 -0.93 18.00
N PHE A 406 -6.57 -1.35 17.97
CA PHE A 406 -6.20 -2.70 17.54
C PHE A 406 -6.90 -3.80 18.30
N PHE A 407 -6.95 -3.67 19.63
CA PHE A 407 -7.62 -4.62 20.49
C PHE A 407 -9.12 -4.70 20.19
N LEU A 408 -9.77 -3.55 19.98
CA LEU A 408 -11.18 -3.49 19.60
C LEU A 408 -11.43 -4.11 18.22
N LEU A 409 -10.61 -3.78 17.22
CA LEU A 409 -10.73 -4.34 15.86
C LEU A 409 -10.48 -5.85 15.84
N SER A 410 -9.52 -6.35 16.62
CA SER A 410 -9.27 -7.79 16.74
C SER A 410 -10.46 -8.53 17.34
N ARG A 411 -11.09 -7.97 18.39
CA ARG A 411 -12.33 -8.54 18.96
C ARG A 411 -13.49 -8.50 17.96
N LEU A 412 -13.67 -7.38 17.26
CA LEU A 412 -14.67 -7.24 16.21
C LEU A 412 -14.47 -8.27 15.10
N HIS A 413 -13.23 -8.46 14.66
CA HIS A 413 -12.92 -9.44 13.64
C HIS A 413 -13.28 -10.87 14.08
N ASN A 414 -12.86 -11.30 15.28
CA ASN A 414 -13.19 -12.62 15.81
C ASN A 414 -14.71 -12.83 15.96
N THR A 415 -15.45 -11.78 16.35
CA THR A 415 -16.92 -11.86 16.43
C THR A 415 -17.58 -11.98 15.06
N HIS A 416 -17.06 -11.31 14.02
CA HIS A 416 -17.56 -11.48 12.65
C HIS A 416 -17.26 -12.88 12.10
N GLU A 417 -16.06 -13.44 12.38
CA GLU A 417 -15.73 -14.82 12.01
C GLU A 417 -16.68 -15.83 12.69
N ALA A 418 -16.97 -15.64 13.98
CA ALA A 418 -17.91 -16.49 14.73
C ALA A 418 -19.36 -16.43 14.23
N MET A 419 -19.76 -15.37 13.52
CA MET A 419 -21.12 -15.20 12.95
C MET A 419 -21.35 -15.99 11.64
N GLY A 420 -20.44 -16.88 11.24
CA GLY A 420 -20.56 -17.73 10.04
C GLY A 420 -19.59 -17.35 8.91
N GLY A 421 -18.74 -16.36 9.15
CA GLY A 421 -17.63 -16.01 8.26
C GLY A 421 -18.05 -15.54 6.87
N THR A 422 -17.18 -15.78 5.89
CA THR A 422 -17.28 -15.25 4.53
C THR A 422 -18.50 -15.76 3.76
N ASN A 423 -18.76 -17.09 3.82
CA ASN A 423 -19.86 -17.70 3.07
C ASN A 423 -21.22 -17.21 3.58
N TRP A 424 -21.35 -17.06 4.91
CA TRP A 424 -22.56 -16.49 5.50
C TRP A 424 -22.81 -15.06 5.00
N LEU A 425 -21.79 -14.20 4.91
CA LEU A 425 -21.97 -12.85 4.37
C LEU A 425 -22.40 -12.84 2.90
N ALA A 426 -21.80 -13.71 2.08
CA ALA A 426 -22.15 -13.86 0.67
C ALA A 426 -23.62 -14.30 0.51
N ASP A 427 -24.04 -15.33 1.23
CA ASP A 427 -25.42 -15.86 1.20
C ASP A 427 -26.46 -14.81 1.66
N ASN A 428 -26.09 -13.93 2.60
CA ASN A 428 -26.99 -12.89 3.10
C ASN A 428 -27.18 -11.71 2.13
N LEU A 429 -26.33 -11.57 1.10
CA LEU A 429 -26.56 -10.62 0.02
C LEU A 429 -27.81 -11.01 -0.80
N ASP A 430 -28.05 -12.31 -0.94
CA ASP A 430 -29.15 -12.80 -1.76
C ASP A 430 -30.51 -12.71 -1.11
N THR A 431 -30.56 -12.75 0.22
CA THR A 431 -31.79 -12.89 1.02
C THR A 431 -32.42 -11.55 1.46
N LYS A 432 -32.03 -10.42 0.85
CA LYS A 432 -32.45 -9.04 1.23
C LYS A 432 -32.07 -8.63 2.67
N LYS A 433 -31.17 -9.37 3.34
CA LYS A 433 -30.62 -9.05 4.66
C LYS A 433 -29.34 -8.22 4.55
N ALA A 434 -29.37 -7.13 3.78
CA ALA A 434 -28.22 -6.23 3.57
C ALA A 434 -27.65 -5.67 4.89
N SER A 435 -28.47 -5.60 5.94
CA SER A 435 -28.04 -5.16 7.28
C SER A 435 -26.96 -6.02 7.91
N SER A 436 -26.76 -7.27 7.44
CA SER A 436 -25.66 -8.15 7.86
C SER A 436 -24.28 -7.58 7.52
N TRP A 437 -24.17 -6.79 6.45
CA TRP A 437 -22.93 -6.15 6.02
C TRP A 437 -22.61 -4.88 6.79
N ASN A 438 -23.58 -4.29 7.50
CA ASN A 438 -23.40 -3.01 8.18
C ASN A 438 -22.30 -3.06 9.25
N ASN A 439 -22.30 -4.06 10.12
CA ASN A 439 -21.32 -4.12 11.22
C ASN A 439 -19.88 -4.39 10.71
N PRO A 440 -19.65 -5.35 9.80
CA PRO A 440 -18.34 -5.52 9.16
C PRO A 440 -17.86 -4.26 8.42
N LEU A 441 -18.71 -3.63 7.60
CA LEU A 441 -18.36 -2.40 6.89
C LEU A 441 -18.07 -1.25 7.86
N ARG A 442 -18.85 -1.11 8.93
CA ARG A 442 -18.61 -0.10 9.97
C ARG A 442 -17.27 -0.31 10.66
N SER A 443 -16.90 -1.56 10.91
CA SER A 443 -15.61 -1.92 11.50
C SER A 443 -14.47 -1.54 10.55
N LEU A 444 -14.63 -1.75 9.24
CA LEU A 444 -13.63 -1.35 8.23
C LEU A 444 -13.52 0.18 8.11
N ILE A 445 -14.65 0.90 8.02
CA ILE A 445 -14.69 2.38 7.96
C ILE A 445 -13.91 2.98 9.13
N LEU A 446 -14.19 2.49 10.35
CA LEU A 446 -13.49 2.93 11.55
C LEU A 446 -12.00 2.58 11.50
N GLY A 447 -11.64 1.37 11.05
CA GLY A 447 -10.24 0.99 10.88
C GLY A 447 -9.47 1.88 9.90
N VAL A 448 -10.03 2.15 8.71
CA VAL A 448 -9.44 3.05 7.71
C VAL A 448 -9.31 4.47 8.23
N HIS A 449 -10.34 4.98 8.91
CA HIS A 449 -10.28 6.30 9.53
C HIS A 449 -9.15 6.40 10.57
N GLN A 450 -8.92 5.34 11.36
CA GLN A 450 -7.84 5.30 12.33
C GLN A 450 -6.45 5.31 11.70
N LEU A 451 -6.28 4.74 10.49
CA LEU A 451 -5.05 4.87 9.71
C LEU A 451 -4.81 6.32 9.27
N GLY A 452 -5.86 7.00 8.80
CA GLY A 452 -5.78 8.41 8.43
C GLY A 452 -5.39 9.30 9.61
N LEU A 453 -5.96 9.05 10.81
CA LEU A 453 -5.58 9.74 12.04
C LEU A 453 -4.12 9.49 12.46
N SER A 454 -3.52 8.37 12.05
CA SER A 454 -2.10 8.07 12.28
C SER A 454 -1.17 8.80 11.30
N GLY A 455 -1.72 9.56 10.32
CA GLY A 455 -0.97 10.29 9.31
C GLY A 455 -0.62 9.47 8.06
N TRP A 456 -1.14 8.24 7.93
CA TRP A 456 -0.92 7.44 6.72
C TRP A 456 -1.92 7.84 5.64
N LYS A 457 -1.44 8.50 4.57
CA LYS A 457 -2.23 8.95 3.40
C LYS A 457 -3.64 9.44 3.78
N PRO A 458 -3.78 10.50 4.60
CA PRO A 458 -5.06 10.90 5.18
C PRO A 458 -6.13 11.23 4.13
N GLY A 459 -5.73 11.78 2.97
CA GLY A 459 -6.64 12.02 1.84
C GLY A 459 -7.25 10.73 1.30
N GLU A 460 -6.43 9.72 1.05
CA GLU A 460 -6.84 8.39 0.57
C GLU A 460 -7.75 7.69 1.58
N CYS A 461 -7.38 7.71 2.87
CA CYS A 461 -8.22 7.16 3.94
C CYS A 461 -9.59 7.87 4.04
N ALA A 462 -9.64 9.18 3.84
CA ALA A 462 -10.88 9.94 3.87
C ALA A 462 -11.78 9.63 2.67
N ALA A 463 -11.20 9.47 1.47
CA ALA A 463 -11.93 9.08 0.27
C ALA A 463 -12.53 7.66 0.40
N ILE A 464 -11.71 6.67 0.76
CA ILE A 464 -12.16 5.28 1.02
C ILE A 464 -13.24 5.25 2.12
N GLY A 465 -13.04 6.01 3.20
CA GLY A 465 -14.04 6.12 4.28
C GLY A 465 -15.38 6.67 3.80
N SER A 466 -15.36 7.67 2.92
CA SER A 466 -16.56 8.28 2.32
C SER A 466 -17.27 7.30 1.39
N GLU A 467 -16.52 6.58 0.56
CA GLU A 467 -17.03 5.52 -0.32
C GLU A 467 -17.70 4.39 0.47
N LEU A 468 -16.99 3.77 1.43
CA LEU A 468 -17.54 2.69 2.26
C LEU A 468 -18.80 3.14 3.02
N THR A 469 -18.82 4.38 3.51
CA THR A 469 -19.99 4.96 4.17
C THR A 469 -21.15 5.10 3.18
N ALA A 470 -20.90 5.61 1.97
CA ALA A 470 -21.91 5.72 0.93
C ALA A 470 -22.49 4.35 0.54
N TRP A 471 -21.67 3.30 0.43
CA TRP A 471 -22.12 1.94 0.12
C TRP A 471 -22.88 1.28 1.28
N GLN A 472 -22.51 1.62 2.52
CA GLN A 472 -23.24 1.22 3.73
C GLN A 472 -24.63 1.89 3.80
N GLU A 473 -24.73 3.19 3.52
CA GLU A 473 -25.97 3.97 3.64
C GLU A 473 -26.94 3.74 2.48
N LYS A 474 -26.44 3.75 1.24
CA LYS A 474 -27.28 3.53 0.03
C LYS A 474 -27.73 2.06 -0.09
N GLY A 475 -26.96 1.12 0.48
CA GLY A 475 -27.30 -0.31 0.57
C GLY A 475 -27.66 -0.96 -0.77
N LEU A 476 -28.37 -2.10 -0.71
CA LEU A 476 -28.96 -2.79 -1.87
C LEU A 476 -30.22 -2.07 -2.44
N LEU A 477 -30.51 -0.86 -1.96
CA LEU A 477 -31.78 -0.17 -2.18
C LEU A 477 -31.65 0.95 -3.22
N ASP A 478 -31.00 0.68 -4.36
CA ASP A 478 -31.29 1.37 -5.64
C ASP A 478 -32.71 0.96 -6.10
N LYS A 479 -33.71 1.26 -5.26
CA LYS A 479 -35.13 0.90 -5.39
C LYS A 479 -35.89 1.78 -6.39
N GLU A 480 -35.20 2.52 -7.25
CA GLU A 480 -35.83 3.27 -8.35
C GLU A 480 -35.92 2.47 -9.66
N ALA A 481 -35.49 1.20 -9.70
CA ALA A 481 -35.62 0.34 -10.88
C ALA A 481 -36.88 -0.57 -10.88
N GLN A 482 -37.82 -0.38 -9.95
CA GLN A 482 -39.11 -1.11 -9.96
C GLN A 482 -40.30 -0.14 -9.96
N GLY A 483 -40.64 0.34 -11.15
CA GLY A 483 -42.00 0.62 -11.64
C GLY A 483 -43.01 1.17 -10.64
N THR A 484 -43.12 2.50 -10.56
CA THR A 484 -44.41 3.11 -10.20
C THR A 484 -45.27 3.14 -11.46
N LEU A 485 -46.30 2.29 -11.51
CA LEU A 485 -47.32 2.32 -12.55
C LEU A 485 -48.16 3.60 -12.39
N VAL A 486 -47.68 4.70 -12.97
CA VAL A 486 -48.47 5.92 -13.11
C VAL A 486 -49.39 5.71 -14.31
N TYR A 487 -50.65 5.34 -14.05
CA TYR A 487 -51.71 5.41 -15.05
C TYR A 487 -52.00 6.89 -15.36
N VAL A 488 -51.29 7.45 -16.35
CA VAL A 488 -51.71 8.68 -17.03
C VAL A 488 -52.25 8.29 -18.40
N ILE A 489 -53.51 8.64 -18.60
CA ILE A 489 -54.32 8.36 -19.77
C ILE A 489 -53.98 9.39 -20.88
N PHE A 490 -53.73 8.86 -22.08
CA PHE A 490 -53.60 9.47 -23.43
C PHE A 490 -52.23 9.98 -23.97
N LEU A 491 -51.86 9.32 -25.09
CA LEU A 491 -51.02 9.68 -26.25
C LEU A 491 -49.49 9.37 -26.22
N SER A 492 -49.14 8.35 -27.01
CA SER A 492 -47.81 7.87 -27.46
C SER A 492 -46.92 7.12 -26.44
N PRO A 493 -46.66 5.81 -26.62
CA PRO A 493 -45.71 5.08 -25.78
C PRO A 493 -44.28 5.25 -26.31
N VAL A 494 -43.50 6.13 -25.68
CA VAL A 494 -42.06 5.92 -25.58
C VAL A 494 -41.85 5.15 -24.29
N VAL A 495 -41.68 3.82 -24.40
CA VAL A 495 -41.29 2.98 -23.27
C VAL A 495 -39.81 3.21 -23.03
N CYS A 496 -39.46 4.10 -22.09
CA CYS A 496 -38.13 4.13 -21.51
C CYS A 496 -38.02 2.94 -20.53
N TYR A 497 -37.26 1.91 -20.88
CA TYR A 497 -36.91 0.85 -19.93
C TYR A 497 -36.01 1.44 -18.83
N GLU A 498 -36.56 1.60 -17.63
CA GLU A 498 -35.82 1.88 -16.40
C GLU A 498 -34.86 0.71 -16.08
N GLY A 499 -33.55 0.98 -16.02
CA GLY A 499 -32.48 0.18 -15.43
C GLY A 499 -32.39 -1.31 -15.81
N SER A 500 -31.56 -1.68 -16.79
CA SER A 500 -31.28 -3.08 -17.15
C SER A 500 -30.34 -3.82 -16.18
N GLU A 501 -29.72 -3.14 -15.23
CA GLU A 501 -28.64 -3.69 -14.39
C GLU A 501 -29.14 -4.15 -13.02
N ASP A 502 -28.69 -5.33 -12.57
CA ASP A 502 -28.99 -5.84 -11.23
C ASP A 502 -28.33 -4.98 -10.14
N GLY A 503 -29.14 -4.31 -9.33
CA GLY A 503 -28.69 -3.46 -8.23
C GLY A 503 -27.80 -4.17 -7.21
N LYS A 504 -27.98 -5.49 -7.00
CA LYS A 504 -27.07 -6.28 -6.14
C LYS A 504 -25.68 -6.36 -6.74
N ARG A 505 -25.59 -6.73 -8.02
CA ARG A 505 -24.32 -6.79 -8.76
C ARG A 505 -23.62 -5.44 -8.76
N ILE A 506 -24.35 -4.35 -9.01
CA ILE A 506 -23.80 -2.99 -9.00
C ILE A 506 -23.24 -2.62 -7.62
N TRP A 507 -23.98 -2.87 -6.55
CA TRP A 507 -23.50 -2.63 -5.19
C TRP A 507 -22.24 -3.46 -4.87
N ALA A 508 -22.22 -4.74 -5.25
CA ALA A 508 -21.08 -5.62 -5.03
C ALA A 508 -19.85 -5.20 -5.85
N LEU A 509 -20.01 -4.73 -7.09
CA LEU A 509 -18.91 -4.20 -7.90
C LEU A 509 -18.34 -2.90 -7.32
N ARG A 510 -19.19 -1.98 -6.84
CA ARG A 510 -18.76 -0.75 -6.14
C ARG A 510 -17.95 -1.10 -4.89
N LEU A 511 -18.47 -2.02 -4.08
CA LEU A 511 -17.80 -2.46 -2.86
C LEU A 511 -16.48 -3.18 -3.16
N LYS A 512 -16.44 -4.06 -4.18
CA LYS A 512 -15.19 -4.72 -4.64
C LYS A 512 -14.14 -3.66 -4.97
N ALA A 513 -14.48 -2.68 -5.80
CA ALA A 513 -13.59 -1.60 -6.21
C ALA A 513 -12.97 -0.87 -4.99
N THR A 514 -13.80 -0.46 -4.02
CA THR A 514 -13.33 0.22 -2.80
C THR A 514 -12.51 -0.71 -1.89
N LEU A 515 -12.83 -2.00 -1.79
CA LEU A 515 -12.05 -2.97 -1.02
C LEU A 515 -10.68 -3.26 -1.66
N ASP A 516 -10.60 -3.38 -2.98
CA ASP A 516 -9.33 -3.55 -3.70
C ASP A 516 -8.41 -2.34 -3.48
N ARG A 517 -8.98 -1.12 -3.53
CA ARG A 517 -8.26 0.12 -3.18
C ARG A 517 -7.80 0.12 -1.71
N THR A 518 -8.66 -0.31 -0.79
CA THR A 518 -8.31 -0.44 0.64
C THR A 518 -7.18 -1.43 0.86
N ARG A 519 -7.19 -2.57 0.16
CA ARG A 519 -6.13 -3.58 0.20
C ARG A 519 -4.80 -2.97 -0.25
N ARG A 520 -4.76 -2.27 -1.38
CA ARG A 520 -3.56 -1.57 -1.87
C ARG A 520 -3.01 -0.56 -0.86
N LEU A 521 -3.88 0.25 -0.25
CA LEU A 521 -3.48 1.16 0.83
C LEU A 521 -2.76 0.42 1.98
N THR A 522 -3.18 -0.81 2.32
CA THR A 522 -2.54 -1.62 3.36
C THR A 522 -1.25 -2.33 2.91
N GLU A 523 -1.17 -2.71 1.63
CA GLU A 523 0.04 -3.26 1.02
C GLU A 523 1.15 -2.20 0.96
N GLU A 524 0.84 -1.00 0.48
CA GLU A 524 1.80 0.12 0.39
C GLU A 524 2.40 0.49 1.76
N TYR A 525 1.58 0.44 2.82
CA TYR A 525 2.04 0.64 4.19
C TYR A 525 3.06 -0.44 4.58
N SER A 526 2.73 -1.69 4.28
CA SER A 526 3.56 -2.86 4.61
C SER A 526 4.89 -2.83 3.84
N ASP A 527 4.83 -2.46 2.56
CA ASP A 527 5.97 -2.28 1.67
C ASP A 527 6.88 -1.16 2.13
N ALA A 528 6.32 0.00 2.51
CA ALA A 528 7.11 1.12 3.03
C ALA A 528 7.94 0.68 4.25
N LEU A 529 7.35 -0.05 5.18
CA LEU A 529 8.08 -0.55 6.35
C LEU A 529 9.07 -1.68 6.00
N LEU A 530 8.76 -2.53 5.00
CA LEU A 530 9.68 -3.56 4.48
C LEU A 530 10.89 -2.95 3.76
N GLN A 531 10.74 -1.79 3.13
CA GLN A 531 11.86 -1.07 2.52
C GLN A 531 12.77 -0.43 3.58
N ILE A 532 12.18 0.02 4.69
CA ILE A 532 12.87 0.82 5.71
C ILE A 532 13.64 -0.04 6.74
N PHE A 533 12.98 -1.01 7.36
CA PHE A 533 13.50 -1.65 8.58
C PHE A 533 14.45 -2.84 8.37
N PRO A 534 14.11 -3.91 7.59
CA PRO A 534 14.84 -5.18 7.70
C PRO A 534 16.35 -5.07 7.45
N LYS A 535 16.76 -4.38 6.38
CA LYS A 535 18.19 -4.20 6.05
C LYS A 535 18.93 -3.40 7.14
N LYS A 536 18.34 -2.31 7.63
CA LYS A 536 18.94 -1.43 8.63
C LYS A 536 19.00 -2.10 10.01
N VAL A 537 17.96 -2.83 10.40
CA VAL A 537 17.90 -3.63 11.63
C VAL A 537 18.97 -4.71 11.63
N GLN A 538 19.11 -5.47 10.53
CA GLN A 538 20.13 -6.50 10.44
C GLN A 538 21.54 -5.91 10.53
N MET A 539 21.77 -4.79 9.85
CA MET A 539 23.03 -4.06 9.87
C MET A 539 23.39 -3.55 11.28
N LEU A 540 22.47 -2.82 11.93
CA LEU A 540 22.67 -2.28 13.28
C LEU A 540 22.77 -3.39 14.33
N GLY A 541 21.98 -4.46 14.19
CA GLY A 541 21.97 -5.59 15.10
C GLY A 541 23.31 -6.31 15.13
N LYS A 542 23.89 -6.57 13.94
CA LYS A 542 25.25 -7.10 13.82
C LYS A 542 26.27 -6.14 14.43
N ALA A 543 26.16 -4.84 14.12
CA ALA A 543 27.12 -3.84 14.57
C ALA A 543 27.15 -3.60 16.08
N LEU A 544 25.99 -3.68 16.74
CA LEU A 544 25.82 -3.45 18.18
C LEU A 544 25.91 -4.74 19.02
N GLY A 545 26.21 -5.87 18.37
CA GLY A 545 26.36 -7.17 19.02
C GLY A 545 25.05 -7.77 19.54
N ILE A 546 23.92 -7.45 18.91
CA ILE A 546 22.60 -7.96 19.28
C ILE A 546 22.44 -9.41 18.79
N PRO A 547 21.95 -10.36 19.63
CA PRO A 547 21.74 -11.74 19.22
C PRO A 547 20.86 -11.86 17.98
N GLU A 548 21.22 -12.74 17.04
CA GLU A 548 20.52 -12.88 15.75
C GLU A 548 19.02 -13.20 15.93
N ASN A 549 18.66 -13.99 16.96
CA ASN A 549 17.26 -14.24 17.30
C ASN A 549 16.52 -12.95 17.68
N SER A 550 17.14 -12.05 18.46
CA SER A 550 16.54 -10.76 18.82
C SER A 550 16.43 -9.81 17.64
N VAL A 551 17.40 -9.84 16.71
CA VAL A 551 17.35 -9.09 15.44
C VAL A 551 16.21 -9.60 14.58
N ARG A 552 16.05 -10.93 14.46
CA ARG A 552 14.96 -11.55 13.72
C ARG A 552 13.62 -11.27 14.37
N THR A 553 13.48 -11.40 15.69
CA THR A 553 12.25 -11.05 16.42
C THR A 553 11.93 -9.57 16.32
N TYR A 554 12.92 -8.67 16.30
CA TYR A 554 12.67 -7.25 16.05
C TYR A 554 12.15 -7.05 14.63
N ALA A 555 12.85 -7.59 13.63
CA ALA A 555 12.43 -7.49 12.24
C ALA A 555 11.02 -8.09 12.08
N GLU A 556 10.75 -9.27 12.62
CA GLU A 556 9.43 -9.89 12.64
C GLU A 556 8.41 -9.05 13.43
N ALA A 557 8.67 -8.54 14.62
CA ALA A 557 7.71 -7.71 15.37
C ALA A 557 7.37 -6.42 14.60
N GLU A 558 8.37 -5.80 13.99
CA GLU A 558 8.24 -4.60 13.17
C GLU A 558 7.75 -4.89 11.75
N ILE A 559 7.69 -6.15 11.30
CA ILE A 559 7.25 -6.59 9.95
C ILE A 559 5.93 -7.37 9.95
N ARG A 560 5.74 -8.29 10.89
CA ARG A 560 4.67 -9.28 11.03
C ARG A 560 4.29 -9.39 12.50
N ALA A 561 3.19 -8.76 12.89
CA ALA A 561 2.64 -8.62 14.25
C ALA A 561 2.86 -9.81 15.22
N GLY A 562 4.05 -9.92 15.81
CA GLY A 562 4.42 -10.92 16.81
C GLY A 562 5.28 -10.29 17.91
N TYR A 563 4.73 -10.22 19.12
CA TYR A 563 5.41 -9.85 20.38
C TYR A 563 6.36 -8.63 20.33
N GLY A 564 5.78 -7.46 20.10
CA GLY A 564 6.44 -6.17 20.28
C GLY A 564 5.47 -5.06 19.89
N ASN A 565 5.13 -4.20 20.85
CA ASN A 565 4.06 -3.24 20.73
C ASN A 565 4.52 -1.98 19.96
N ILE A 566 3.61 -1.40 19.15
CA ILE A 566 3.63 -0.08 18.50
C ILE A 566 3.83 -0.10 16.95
N ILE A 567 2.71 0.13 16.23
CA ILE A 567 2.55 0.69 14.86
C ILE A 567 2.17 -0.26 13.68
N ARG A 568 2.37 -1.58 13.69
CA ARG A 568 1.75 -2.47 12.65
C ARG A 568 0.35 -3.00 12.99
N ARG A 569 -0.27 -2.49 14.04
CA ARG A 569 -1.44 -3.11 14.66
C ARG A 569 -2.75 -2.85 13.90
N VAL A 570 -3.15 -1.59 13.73
CA VAL A 570 -4.43 -1.24 13.08
C VAL A 570 -4.42 -1.67 11.61
N ILE A 571 -3.31 -1.44 10.90
CA ILE A 571 -3.18 -1.80 9.47
C ILE A 571 -3.39 -3.29 9.23
N PHE A 572 -2.88 -4.15 10.11
CA PHE A 572 -3.05 -5.60 9.99
C PHE A 572 -4.51 -6.01 10.18
N GLN A 573 -5.22 -5.41 11.14
CA GLN A 573 -6.64 -5.70 11.35
C GLN A 573 -7.49 -5.16 10.20
N VAL A 574 -7.17 -3.98 9.67
CA VAL A 574 -7.80 -3.43 8.46
C VAL A 574 -7.59 -4.36 7.27
N SER A 575 -6.36 -4.84 7.05
CA SER A 575 -6.02 -5.79 5.98
C SER A 575 -6.81 -7.10 6.15
N LYS A 576 -6.79 -7.72 7.34
CA LYS A 576 -7.54 -8.97 7.61
C LYS A 576 -9.04 -8.80 7.36
N LEU A 577 -9.61 -7.69 7.81
CA LEU A 577 -11.02 -7.38 7.62
C LEU A 577 -11.36 -7.08 6.15
N CYS A 578 -10.47 -6.40 5.44
CA CYS A 578 -10.58 -6.15 4.00
C CYS A 578 -10.56 -7.46 3.21
N THR A 579 -9.60 -8.35 3.46
CA THR A 579 -9.51 -9.67 2.82
C THR A 579 -10.77 -10.51 3.08
N PHE A 580 -11.25 -10.50 4.32
CA PHE A 580 -12.49 -11.17 4.71
C PHE A 580 -13.70 -10.69 3.89
N LEU A 581 -13.86 -9.36 3.76
CA LEU A 581 -14.95 -8.75 3.00
C LEU A 581 -14.80 -8.97 1.48
N LEU A 582 -13.57 -8.87 0.96
CA LEU A 582 -13.28 -9.05 -0.45
C LEU A 582 -13.61 -10.48 -0.89
N LYS A 583 -13.26 -11.48 -0.07
CA LYS A 583 -13.63 -12.88 -0.32
C LYS A 583 -15.16 -13.04 -0.36
N ALA A 584 -15.89 -12.38 0.53
CA ALA A 584 -17.36 -12.47 0.57
C ALA A 584 -18.01 -11.82 -0.66
N VAL A 585 -17.48 -10.66 -1.09
CA VAL A 585 -17.96 -9.95 -2.29
C VAL A 585 -17.67 -10.75 -3.55
N ARG A 586 -16.48 -11.36 -3.67
CA ARG A 586 -16.12 -12.22 -4.82
C ARG A 586 -17.03 -13.43 -4.92
N THR A 587 -17.29 -14.11 -3.80
CA THR A 587 -18.26 -15.22 -3.74
C THR A 587 -19.65 -14.77 -4.17
N ALA A 588 -20.13 -13.62 -3.69
CA ALA A 588 -21.43 -13.08 -4.05
C ALA A 588 -21.55 -12.68 -5.54
N LEU A 589 -20.44 -12.28 -6.17
CA LEU A 589 -20.36 -11.99 -7.60
C LEU A 589 -20.20 -13.27 -8.47
N GLY A 590 -19.94 -14.42 -7.85
CA GLY A 590 -19.55 -15.65 -8.56
C GLY A 590 -18.19 -15.55 -9.26
N SER A 591 -17.34 -14.59 -8.85
CA SER A 591 -16.01 -14.39 -9.44
C SER A 591 -15.00 -15.36 -8.86
N GLN A 592 -14.14 -15.93 -9.72
CA GLN A 592 -13.05 -16.83 -9.32
C GLN A 592 -11.75 -16.10 -8.93
N GLY A 593 -11.76 -14.77 -8.80
CA GLY A 593 -10.57 -13.99 -8.43
C GLY A 593 -9.61 -13.69 -9.59
N TRP A 594 -10.10 -13.78 -10.82
CA TRP A 594 -9.38 -13.47 -12.05
C TRP A 594 -10.03 -12.30 -12.77
N ASP A 595 -9.22 -11.42 -13.37
CA ASP A 595 -9.66 -10.53 -14.45
C ASP A 595 -9.05 -11.00 -15.77
N VAL A 596 -9.84 -11.03 -16.83
CA VAL A 596 -9.40 -11.51 -18.15
C VAL A 596 -9.21 -10.30 -19.04
N LEU A 597 -7.95 -9.94 -19.31
CA LEU A 597 -7.63 -8.83 -20.21
C LEU A 597 -7.73 -9.29 -21.67
N VAL A 598 -7.12 -10.45 -21.98
CA VAL A 598 -7.11 -11.05 -23.32
C VAL A 598 -7.50 -12.53 -23.21
N PRO A 599 -8.71 -12.92 -23.65
CA PRO A 599 -9.17 -14.30 -23.58
C PRO A 599 -8.42 -15.21 -24.57
N GLY A 600 -8.39 -16.52 -24.27
CA GLY A 600 -7.86 -17.54 -25.16
C GLY A 600 -7.40 -18.81 -24.44
N SER A 601 -6.80 -19.74 -25.18
CA SER A 601 -6.34 -21.03 -24.65
C SER A 601 -4.93 -21.32 -25.14
N VAL A 602 -3.99 -21.47 -24.21
CA VAL A 602 -2.55 -21.67 -24.49
C VAL A 602 -1.94 -22.71 -23.57
N SER A 603 -0.80 -23.26 -23.96
CA SER A 603 -0.03 -24.20 -23.15
C SER A 603 1.45 -23.88 -23.23
N GLY A 604 2.14 -23.94 -22.10
CA GLY A 604 3.55 -23.59 -22.02
C GLY A 604 4.14 -23.87 -20.64
N THR A 605 5.47 -23.76 -20.55
CA THR A 605 6.16 -23.86 -19.27
C THR A 605 5.91 -22.61 -18.45
N LEU A 606 5.45 -22.77 -17.20
CA LEU A 606 5.20 -21.65 -16.30
C LEU A 606 6.52 -21.09 -15.74
N VAL A 607 6.84 -19.83 -16.04
CA VAL A 607 8.08 -19.17 -15.60
C VAL A 607 7.72 -17.89 -14.84
N GLN A 608 8.27 -17.73 -13.64
CA GLN A 608 8.06 -16.53 -12.83
C GLN A 608 9.16 -15.50 -13.09
N VAL A 609 8.76 -14.25 -13.30
CA VAL A 609 9.64 -13.08 -13.44
C VAL A 609 9.12 -11.92 -12.59
N GLU A 610 10.01 -11.01 -12.20
CA GLU A 610 9.61 -9.83 -11.42
C GLU A 610 8.83 -8.83 -12.29
N THR A 611 9.37 -8.48 -13.46
CA THR A 611 8.79 -7.56 -14.46
C THR A 611 9.04 -8.06 -15.88
N ILE A 612 8.30 -7.53 -16.87
CA ILE A 612 8.46 -7.89 -18.29
C ILE A 612 9.49 -6.97 -18.95
N VAL A 613 10.78 -7.27 -18.80
CA VAL A 613 11.85 -6.52 -19.49
C VAL A 613 12.51 -7.34 -20.61
N PRO A 614 12.99 -6.70 -21.69
CA PRO A 614 13.75 -7.39 -22.74
C PRO A 614 14.95 -8.15 -22.15
N GLY A 615 15.03 -9.46 -22.42
CA GLY A 615 16.06 -10.35 -21.86
C GLY A 615 15.73 -11.00 -20.51
N SER A 616 14.49 -10.86 -20.00
CA SER A 616 14.05 -11.52 -18.75
C SER A 616 14.02 -13.05 -18.82
N LEU A 617 13.95 -13.61 -20.02
CA LEU A 617 13.93 -15.05 -20.22
C LEU A 617 15.36 -15.60 -20.37
N PRO A 618 15.72 -16.69 -19.66
CA PRO A 618 16.98 -17.39 -19.88
C PRO A 618 17.08 -17.87 -21.33
N SER A 619 18.23 -17.62 -21.97
CA SER A 619 18.52 -18.03 -23.36
C SER A 619 18.49 -19.54 -23.62
N SER A 620 18.34 -20.36 -22.56
CA SER A 620 18.23 -21.82 -22.62
C SER A 620 16.81 -22.38 -22.77
N LEU A 621 15.77 -21.53 -22.73
CA LEU A 621 14.36 -21.96 -22.81
C LEU A 621 13.87 -22.02 -24.27
N GLU A 622 13.95 -23.20 -24.89
CA GLU A 622 13.38 -23.49 -26.21
C GLU A 622 12.00 -24.14 -26.06
N GLY A 623 10.91 -23.37 -26.20
CA GLY A 623 9.53 -23.86 -26.13
C GLY A 623 8.51 -22.78 -25.71
N PRO A 624 7.18 -23.03 -25.80
CA PRO A 624 6.17 -22.06 -25.41
C PRO A 624 6.19 -21.81 -23.89
N VAL A 625 6.06 -20.55 -23.49
CA VAL A 625 6.16 -20.09 -22.09
C VAL A 625 4.85 -19.42 -21.67
N ILE A 626 4.41 -19.72 -20.44
CA ILE A 626 3.40 -18.92 -19.73
C ILE A 626 4.17 -18.13 -18.66
N LEU A 627 4.19 -16.81 -18.79
CA LEU A 627 4.86 -15.94 -17.82
C LEU A 627 3.94 -15.63 -16.65
N MET A 628 4.46 -15.78 -15.44
CA MET A 628 3.85 -15.22 -14.24
C MET A 628 4.66 -14.01 -13.80
N VAL A 629 4.01 -12.85 -13.71
CA VAL A 629 4.66 -11.55 -13.57
C VAL A 629 4.20 -10.90 -12.27
N ASN A 630 5.15 -10.52 -11.41
CA ASN A 630 4.81 -9.90 -10.13
C ASN A 630 4.30 -8.46 -10.30
N LYS A 631 4.97 -7.66 -11.14
CA LYS A 631 4.65 -6.24 -11.37
C LYS A 631 4.76 -5.88 -12.84
N ALA A 632 3.90 -4.95 -13.27
CA ALA A 632 3.97 -4.34 -14.59
C ALA A 632 3.65 -2.84 -14.49
N GLU A 633 4.32 -2.04 -15.31
CA GLU A 633 4.15 -0.59 -15.47
C GLU A 633 3.16 -0.25 -16.59
N GLY A 634 2.70 -1.24 -17.36
CA GLY A 634 1.64 -1.08 -18.36
C GLY A 634 2.13 -0.68 -19.74
N ASP A 635 3.39 -0.28 -19.86
CA ASP A 635 4.04 0.10 -21.10
C ASP A 635 4.94 -1.02 -21.66
N GLU A 636 5.06 -2.17 -20.99
CA GLU A 636 5.88 -3.27 -21.47
C GLU A 636 5.34 -3.93 -22.75
N GLU A 637 6.24 -4.43 -23.61
CA GLU A 637 5.88 -5.14 -24.85
C GLU A 637 6.29 -6.61 -24.72
N VAL A 638 5.32 -7.53 -24.57
CA VAL A 638 5.59 -8.96 -24.29
C VAL A 638 6.44 -9.61 -25.39
N THR A 639 6.24 -9.24 -26.66
CA THR A 639 7.02 -9.74 -27.81
C THR A 639 8.52 -9.43 -27.70
N THR A 640 8.88 -8.34 -27.00
CA THR A 640 10.28 -7.94 -26.79
C THR A 640 10.97 -8.70 -25.65
N ALA A 641 10.19 -9.27 -24.73
CA ALA A 641 10.71 -10.14 -23.66
C ALA A 641 11.02 -11.56 -24.16
N GLY A 642 10.31 -12.04 -25.18
CA GLY A 642 10.62 -13.28 -25.90
C GLY A 642 9.50 -13.71 -26.86
N SER A 643 9.88 -14.12 -28.07
CA SER A 643 8.92 -14.52 -29.11
C SER A 643 8.18 -15.83 -28.83
N ASN A 644 8.57 -16.56 -27.79
CA ASN A 644 7.99 -17.83 -27.36
C ASN A 644 7.00 -17.70 -26.19
N ILE A 645 6.69 -16.48 -25.74
CA ILE A 645 5.69 -16.25 -24.71
C ILE A 645 4.30 -16.40 -25.33
N THR A 646 3.51 -17.33 -24.78
CA THR A 646 2.16 -17.66 -25.25
C THR A 646 1.06 -17.22 -24.29
N GLY A 647 1.37 -16.99 -23.02
CA GLY A 647 0.41 -16.48 -22.04
C GLY A 647 1.10 -15.67 -20.93
N VAL A 648 0.36 -14.76 -20.30
CA VAL A 648 0.80 -13.94 -19.16
C VAL A 648 -0.24 -13.99 -18.05
N ILE A 649 0.23 -14.23 -16.83
CA ILE A 649 -0.51 -14.15 -15.57
C ILE A 649 0.12 -13.02 -14.74
N LEU A 650 -0.54 -11.87 -14.69
CA LEU A 650 -0.08 -10.72 -13.91
C LEU A 650 -0.66 -10.78 -12.50
N LEU A 651 0.17 -10.61 -11.48
CA LEU A 651 -0.22 -10.66 -10.07
C LEU A 651 -0.66 -9.28 -9.51
N GLN A 652 -0.92 -8.33 -10.41
CA GLN A 652 -1.27 -6.93 -10.14
C GLN A 652 -2.46 -6.50 -11.03
N GLU A 653 -3.33 -5.62 -10.51
CA GLU A 653 -4.36 -4.92 -11.30
C GLU A 653 -3.70 -3.93 -12.26
N LEU A 654 -4.13 -3.98 -13.53
CA LEU A 654 -3.68 -3.05 -14.55
C LEU A 654 -4.83 -2.81 -15.54
N PRO A 655 -5.01 -1.58 -16.07
CA PRO A 655 -5.98 -1.30 -17.13
C PRO A 655 -5.81 -2.25 -18.32
N HIS A 656 -6.88 -2.57 -19.08
CA HIS A 656 -6.78 -3.46 -20.26
C HIS A 656 -5.89 -2.87 -21.36
N LEU A 657 -5.61 -1.57 -21.26
CA LEU A 657 -4.82 -0.76 -22.17
C LEU A 657 -3.32 -1.00 -22.09
N SER A 658 -2.89 -1.97 -21.28
CA SER A 658 -1.54 -2.46 -21.37
C SER A 658 -1.35 -3.15 -22.71
N HIS A 659 -0.67 -2.49 -23.65
CA HIS A 659 -0.25 -3.05 -24.93
C HIS A 659 0.49 -4.38 -24.81
N LEU A 660 0.91 -4.73 -23.59
CA LEU A 660 1.39 -6.03 -23.17
C LEU A 660 0.61 -7.22 -23.76
N GLY A 661 -0.72 -7.12 -23.91
CA GLY A 661 -1.57 -8.26 -24.26
C GLY A 661 -1.77 -8.54 -25.76
N GLU A 662 -1.28 -7.68 -26.66
CA GLU A 662 -1.57 -7.83 -28.10
C GLU A 662 -1.09 -9.20 -28.62
N LYS A 663 -2.04 -10.12 -28.86
CA LYS A 663 -1.88 -11.51 -29.37
C LYS A 663 -1.45 -12.57 -28.36
N VAL A 664 -1.45 -12.27 -27.06
CA VAL A 664 -1.06 -13.21 -26.00
C VAL A 664 -2.19 -13.33 -24.99
N VAL A 665 -2.53 -14.55 -24.55
CA VAL A 665 -3.55 -14.74 -23.50
C VAL A 665 -3.08 -14.06 -22.23
N PHE A 666 -3.86 -13.11 -21.72
CA PHE A 666 -3.45 -12.24 -20.63
C PHE A 666 -4.54 -12.19 -19.57
N VAL A 667 -4.18 -12.62 -18.36
CA VAL A 667 -5.06 -12.61 -17.19
C VAL A 667 -4.38 -11.96 -16.00
N THR A 668 -5.15 -11.32 -15.13
CA THR A 668 -4.69 -10.91 -13.80
C THR A 668 -5.27 -11.85 -12.75
N CYS A 669 -4.49 -12.16 -11.72
CA CYS A 669 -4.93 -12.97 -10.59
C CYS A 669 -4.62 -12.24 -9.29
N GLU A 670 -5.66 -11.95 -8.51
CA GLU A 670 -5.56 -11.20 -7.26
C GLU A 670 -5.86 -12.04 -6.02
N ASP A 671 -6.20 -13.31 -6.21
CA ASP A 671 -6.52 -14.20 -5.10
C ASP A 671 -5.23 -14.84 -4.58
N GLU A 672 -4.76 -14.44 -3.40
CA GLU A 672 -3.50 -14.93 -2.83
C GLU A 672 -3.44 -16.46 -2.71
N GLU A 673 -4.59 -17.12 -2.48
CA GLU A 673 -4.66 -18.57 -2.41
C GLU A 673 -4.41 -19.18 -3.80
N GLN A 674 -5.03 -18.61 -4.85
CA GLN A 674 -4.75 -18.98 -6.23
C GLN A 674 -3.30 -18.67 -6.63
N VAL A 675 -2.78 -17.47 -6.31
CA VAL A 675 -1.40 -17.08 -6.60
C VAL A 675 -0.41 -18.05 -5.94
N SER A 676 -0.61 -18.38 -4.66
CA SER A 676 0.20 -19.37 -3.95
C SER A 676 0.10 -20.75 -4.59
N ASN A 677 -1.08 -21.14 -5.09
CA ASN A 677 -1.25 -22.40 -5.80
C ASN A 677 -0.53 -22.38 -7.15
N ILE A 678 -0.64 -21.32 -7.95
CA ILE A 678 0.06 -21.16 -9.24
C ILE A 678 1.58 -21.21 -9.03
N GLN A 679 2.10 -20.55 -8.00
CA GLN A 679 3.53 -20.56 -7.65
C GLN A 679 4.07 -21.97 -7.38
N LYS A 680 3.27 -22.89 -6.81
CA LYS A 680 3.65 -24.31 -6.61
C LYS A 680 3.81 -25.08 -7.94
N HIS A 681 3.35 -24.51 -9.05
CA HIS A 681 3.49 -25.06 -10.39
C HIS A 681 4.59 -24.39 -11.22
N ALA A 682 5.37 -23.45 -10.65
CA ALA A 682 6.50 -22.84 -11.33
C ALA A 682 7.48 -23.90 -11.88
N GLY A 683 7.88 -23.74 -13.14
CA GLY A 683 8.73 -24.67 -13.88
C GLY A 683 8.01 -25.88 -14.49
N LYS A 684 6.70 -26.05 -14.30
CA LYS A 684 5.91 -27.14 -14.90
C LYS A 684 5.24 -26.69 -16.20
N TYR A 685 4.91 -27.65 -17.05
CA TYR A 685 4.13 -27.42 -18.27
C TYR A 685 2.63 -27.34 -17.92
N MET A 686 2.02 -26.20 -18.22
CA MET A 686 0.65 -25.86 -17.82
C MET A 686 -0.19 -25.47 -19.03
N ARG A 687 -1.51 -25.67 -18.94
CA ARG A 687 -2.51 -25.18 -19.89
C ARG A 687 -3.33 -24.09 -19.22
N LEU A 688 -3.36 -22.90 -19.82
CA LEU A 688 -4.12 -21.73 -19.39
C LEU A 688 -5.29 -21.52 -20.34
N GLU A 689 -6.50 -21.53 -19.82
CA GLU A 689 -7.73 -21.21 -20.55
C GLU A 689 -8.40 -20.02 -19.87
N ALA A 690 -8.65 -18.95 -20.62
CA ALA A 690 -9.25 -17.72 -20.13
C ALA A 690 -10.43 -17.32 -21.02
N SER A 691 -11.58 -17.06 -20.41
CA SER A 691 -12.77 -16.55 -21.10
C SER A 691 -13.58 -15.64 -20.18
N SER A 692 -14.63 -15.00 -20.72
CA SER A 692 -15.57 -14.19 -19.94
C SER A 692 -16.28 -14.97 -18.81
N SER A 693 -16.26 -16.32 -18.85
CA SER A 693 -16.82 -17.18 -17.81
C SER A 693 -15.84 -17.57 -16.70
N GLY A 694 -14.54 -17.30 -16.86
CA GLY A 694 -13.51 -17.61 -15.85
C GLY A 694 -12.18 -18.06 -16.45
N VAL A 695 -11.24 -18.40 -15.55
CA VAL A 695 -9.88 -18.84 -15.91
C VAL A 695 -9.61 -20.22 -15.30
N ASN A 696 -9.05 -21.13 -16.11
CA ASN A 696 -8.64 -22.46 -15.69
C ASN A 696 -7.16 -22.67 -15.99
N LEU A 697 -6.38 -23.03 -14.97
CA LEU A 697 -4.97 -23.37 -15.10
C LEU A 697 -4.75 -24.81 -14.64
N SER A 698 -4.37 -25.70 -15.55
CA SER A 698 -4.22 -27.13 -15.26
C SER A 698 -2.86 -27.69 -15.71
N PRO A 699 -2.25 -28.65 -14.97
CA PRO A 699 -1.05 -29.35 -15.43
C PRO A 699 -1.37 -30.12 -16.72
N SER A 700 -0.49 -30.01 -17.71
CA SER A 700 -0.61 -30.77 -18.96
C SER A 700 0.56 -31.75 -19.06
N SER A 701 0.28 -33.04 -19.29
CA SER A 701 1.31 -34.01 -19.63
C SER A 701 1.85 -33.67 -21.03
N ASN A 702 3.17 -33.70 -21.20
CA ASN A 702 3.81 -33.67 -22.51
C ASN A 702 3.22 -34.80 -23.37
N ASP A 703 2.20 -34.50 -24.14
CA ASP A 703 1.59 -35.47 -25.02
C ASP A 703 1.39 -34.90 -26.41
N ARG A 704 1.59 -35.80 -27.36
CA ARG A 704 1.93 -35.57 -28.77
C ARG A 704 0.74 -35.13 -29.61
N ASP A 705 -0.14 -34.30 -29.06
CA ASP A 705 -1.26 -33.71 -29.76
C ASP A 705 -1.03 -32.22 -29.98
N ALA A 706 0.06 -31.92 -30.69
CA ALA A 706 0.16 -30.73 -31.52
C ALA A 706 -0.81 -30.89 -32.71
N VAL A 707 -2.12 -30.84 -32.44
CA VAL A 707 -3.13 -30.82 -33.50
C VAL A 707 -3.41 -29.36 -33.87
N SER A 708 -2.96 -29.02 -35.08
CA SER A 708 -3.52 -27.99 -35.96
C SER A 708 -3.26 -26.51 -35.63
N PHE A 709 -1.98 -26.10 -35.58
CA PHE A 709 -1.56 -24.78 -36.05
C PHE A 709 -0.56 -24.92 -37.22
N LYS A 710 -1.03 -25.52 -38.32
CA LYS A 710 -0.37 -25.47 -39.64
C LYS A 710 -1.41 -25.25 -40.73
N LYS A 711 -1.72 -23.96 -40.95
CA LYS A 711 -2.45 -23.26 -42.05
C LYS A 711 -3.39 -22.26 -41.38
N ASN A 712 -2.99 -21.00 -41.18
CA ASN A 712 -2.88 -19.99 -42.25
C ASN A 712 -1.76 -18.95 -41.99
N LEU A 713 -0.52 -19.39 -41.72
CA LEU A 713 0.63 -18.59 -42.12
C LEU A 713 1.18 -19.19 -43.41
N SER A 714 0.53 -18.88 -44.53
CA SER A 714 1.30 -18.80 -45.76
C SER A 714 2.37 -17.76 -45.50
N SER A 715 3.63 -18.19 -45.59
CA SER A 715 4.78 -17.35 -45.79
C SER A 715 4.54 -16.44 -46.99
N ASN A 716 3.86 -15.32 -46.79
CA ASN A 716 4.22 -14.13 -47.53
C ASN A 716 5.65 -13.85 -47.08
N GLY A 717 6.59 -13.89 -48.03
CA GLY A 717 8.00 -13.74 -47.75
C GLY A 717 8.26 -12.57 -46.82
N SER A 718 9.32 -12.67 -46.01
CA SER A 718 9.82 -11.60 -45.17
C SER A 718 10.11 -10.35 -46.01
N SER A 719 9.09 -9.56 -46.30
CA SER A 719 9.26 -8.15 -46.61
C SER A 719 9.52 -7.50 -45.28
N ALA A 720 10.74 -7.01 -45.06
CA ALA A 720 11.02 -6.09 -43.97
C ALA A 720 9.91 -5.04 -43.92
N ALA A 721 9.31 -4.82 -42.75
CA ALA A 721 8.34 -3.75 -42.59
C ALA A 721 9.05 -2.45 -42.96
N LYS A 722 8.60 -1.79 -44.03
CA LYS A 722 9.09 -0.46 -44.41
C LYS A 722 8.20 0.56 -43.72
N GLY A 723 8.81 1.56 -43.08
CA GLY A 723 8.08 2.71 -42.57
C GLY A 723 7.24 3.38 -43.66
N ALA A 724 6.19 4.10 -43.26
CA ALA A 724 5.34 4.81 -44.22
C ALA A 724 6.18 5.79 -45.07
N ALA A 725 5.82 5.94 -46.34
CA ALA A 725 6.56 6.80 -47.26
C ALA A 725 6.52 8.27 -46.78
N VAL A 726 7.69 8.91 -46.72
CA VAL A 726 7.82 10.33 -46.30
C VAL A 726 7.92 11.21 -47.54
N LYS A 727 7.09 12.26 -47.62
CA LYS A 727 7.17 13.25 -48.70
C LYS A 727 7.92 14.49 -48.18
N GLY A 728 9.08 14.79 -48.79
CA GLY A 728 9.83 16.01 -48.46
C GLY A 728 9.01 17.25 -48.79
N ASN A 729 8.68 18.05 -47.78
CA ASN A 729 8.01 19.32 -47.98
C ASN A 729 9.05 20.39 -48.33
N SER A 730 9.01 20.95 -49.53
CA SER A 730 10.02 21.90 -50.01
C SER A 730 9.95 23.29 -49.35
N SER A 731 8.90 23.56 -48.55
CA SER A 731 8.69 24.84 -47.86
C SER A 731 8.56 24.77 -46.33
N LEU A 732 8.63 23.57 -45.71
CA LEU A 732 8.60 23.31 -44.26
C LEU A 732 7.75 24.30 -43.43
N ARG A 733 6.52 24.55 -43.89
CA ARG A 733 5.52 25.36 -43.17
C ARG A 733 4.65 24.48 -42.28
N LEU A 734 4.10 25.08 -41.23
CA LEU A 734 3.05 24.47 -40.39
C LEU A 734 1.89 23.98 -41.25
N ILE A 735 1.31 22.85 -40.85
CA ILE A 735 0.16 22.25 -41.52
C ILE A 735 -1.06 22.36 -40.60
N PRO A 736 -2.13 23.07 -40.98
CA PRO A 736 -3.38 23.06 -40.24
C PRO A 736 -3.89 21.62 -40.07
N LEU A 737 -4.46 21.27 -38.91
CA LEU A 737 -4.86 19.88 -38.66
C LEU A 737 -5.82 19.34 -39.72
N ALA A 738 -6.73 20.17 -40.26
CA ALA A 738 -7.66 19.79 -41.32
C ALA A 738 -6.99 19.38 -42.65
N GLU A 739 -5.72 19.76 -42.86
CA GLU A 739 -4.92 19.45 -44.05
C GLU A 739 -3.86 18.37 -43.78
N ALA A 740 -3.75 17.86 -42.54
CA ALA A 740 -2.73 16.89 -42.19
C ALA A 740 -2.94 15.54 -42.88
N ASP A 741 -1.86 15.01 -43.48
CA ASP A 741 -1.83 13.70 -44.13
C ASP A 741 -0.66 12.85 -43.63
N ALA A 742 -0.76 11.52 -43.81
CA ALA A 742 0.19 10.59 -43.21
C ALA A 742 1.62 10.70 -43.77
N LEU A 743 1.80 11.24 -44.99
CA LEU A 743 3.10 11.35 -45.66
C LEU A 743 3.89 12.57 -45.18
N THR A 744 3.22 13.57 -44.61
CA THR A 744 3.85 14.80 -44.09
C THR A 744 3.77 14.94 -42.57
N SER A 745 2.75 14.34 -41.97
CA SER A 745 2.32 14.62 -40.58
C SER A 745 2.27 13.38 -39.70
N GLY A 746 2.49 12.18 -40.26
CA GLY A 746 2.37 10.91 -39.54
C GLY A 746 0.92 10.43 -39.36
N ALA A 747 0.77 9.17 -38.94
CA ALA A 747 -0.52 8.48 -38.91
C ALA A 747 -1.49 9.11 -37.90
N LYS A 748 -1.02 9.46 -36.70
CA LYS A 748 -1.85 10.02 -35.63
C LYS A 748 -2.46 11.37 -36.03
N ALA A 749 -1.66 12.29 -36.56
CA ALA A 749 -2.16 13.58 -37.02
C ALA A 749 -3.14 13.45 -38.21
N ALA A 750 -2.87 12.54 -39.15
CA ALA A 750 -3.77 12.27 -40.27
C ALA A 750 -5.12 11.68 -39.81
N ALA A 751 -5.10 10.81 -38.80
CA ALA A 751 -6.32 10.29 -38.19
C ALA A 751 -7.13 11.40 -37.49
N CYS A 752 -6.45 12.29 -36.77
CA CYS A 752 -7.07 13.46 -36.13
C CYS A 752 -7.70 14.44 -37.14
N SER A 753 -7.03 14.67 -38.28
CA SER A 753 -7.61 15.43 -39.41
C SER A 753 -8.94 14.85 -39.88
N ARG A 754 -8.96 13.53 -40.08
CA ARG A 754 -10.15 12.81 -40.51
C ARG A 754 -11.26 12.86 -39.46
N LEU A 755 -10.91 12.75 -38.18
CA LEU A 755 -11.85 12.91 -37.07
C LEU A 755 -12.51 14.30 -37.07
N ALA A 756 -11.74 15.37 -37.27
CA ALA A 756 -12.28 16.73 -37.32
C ALA A 756 -13.36 16.88 -38.42
N SER A 757 -13.16 16.24 -39.58
CA SER A 757 -14.15 16.19 -40.66
C SER A 757 -15.40 15.38 -40.29
N LEU A 758 -15.23 14.27 -39.55
CA LEU A 758 -16.31 13.40 -39.10
C LEU A 758 -17.14 14.02 -37.97
N ALA A 759 -16.53 14.81 -37.10
CA ALA A 759 -17.21 15.51 -36.01
C ALA A 759 -18.33 16.43 -36.55
N ALA A 760 -18.05 17.18 -37.62
CA ALA A 760 -19.07 18.02 -38.27
C ALA A 760 -20.26 17.21 -38.81
N ALA A 761 -20.00 16.02 -39.35
CA ALA A 761 -21.05 15.11 -39.85
C ALA A 761 -21.83 14.41 -38.72
N SER A 762 -21.21 14.25 -37.54
CA SER A 762 -21.80 13.54 -36.40
C SER A 762 -22.99 14.29 -35.77
N ASN A 763 -23.01 15.62 -35.86
CA ASN A 763 -24.03 16.49 -35.25
C ASN A 763 -25.47 16.22 -35.74
N THR A 764 -25.63 15.64 -36.93
CA THR A 764 -26.94 15.33 -37.51
C THR A 764 -27.28 13.84 -37.47
N VAL A 765 -26.44 13.02 -36.85
CA VAL A 765 -26.59 11.57 -36.85
C VAL A 765 -27.06 11.10 -35.48
N ASN A 766 -28.18 10.38 -35.49
CA ASN A 766 -28.64 9.58 -34.37
C ASN A 766 -28.58 8.11 -34.77
N ASN A 767 -28.32 7.22 -33.82
CA ASN A 767 -28.47 5.79 -34.07
C ASN A 767 -29.97 5.42 -34.21
N ASP A 768 -30.26 4.17 -34.59
CA ASP A 768 -31.64 3.66 -34.77
C ASP A 768 -32.50 3.79 -33.50
N ASN A 769 -31.83 3.95 -32.36
CA ASN A 769 -32.38 4.13 -31.04
C ASN A 769 -32.51 5.62 -30.66
N GLY A 770 -32.31 6.59 -31.54
CA GLY A 770 -32.48 8.03 -31.26
C GLY A 770 -31.44 8.63 -30.31
N VAL A 771 -30.32 7.94 -30.05
CA VAL A 771 -29.18 8.46 -29.29
C VAL A 771 -28.25 9.19 -30.26
N SER A 772 -27.83 10.40 -29.89
CA SER A 772 -26.93 11.21 -30.72
C SER A 772 -25.54 10.57 -30.81
N ALA A 773 -24.96 10.57 -32.01
CA ALA A 773 -23.56 10.20 -32.23
C ALA A 773 -22.63 11.43 -32.24
N SER A 774 -23.12 12.60 -31.78
CA SER A 774 -22.36 13.85 -31.80
C SER A 774 -21.12 13.79 -30.90
N PHE A 775 -20.00 14.28 -31.43
CA PHE A 775 -18.76 14.49 -30.68
C PHE A 775 -17.99 15.68 -31.27
N ARG A 776 -17.03 16.18 -30.49
CA ARG A 776 -16.12 17.27 -30.87
C ARG A 776 -14.68 16.78 -30.99
N VAL A 777 -13.81 17.57 -31.60
CA VAL A 777 -12.37 17.29 -31.74
C VAL A 777 -11.61 18.56 -31.37
N PRO A 778 -10.53 18.47 -30.57
CA PRO A 778 -9.71 19.63 -30.21
C PRO A 778 -9.10 20.31 -31.45
N ALA A 779 -8.95 21.63 -31.39
CA ALA A 779 -8.19 22.35 -32.41
C ALA A 779 -6.72 21.92 -32.38
N GLY A 780 -6.04 21.96 -33.54
CA GLY A 780 -4.64 21.56 -33.63
C GLY A 780 -3.92 22.03 -34.88
N VAL A 781 -2.60 21.91 -34.83
CA VAL A 781 -1.66 22.18 -35.93
C VAL A 781 -0.54 21.15 -35.89
N VAL A 782 0.10 20.90 -37.03
CA VAL A 782 1.21 19.95 -37.14
C VAL A 782 2.49 20.65 -37.54
N ILE A 783 3.57 20.34 -36.81
CA ILE A 783 4.96 20.57 -37.22
C ILE A 783 5.38 19.35 -38.07
N PRO A 784 5.59 19.51 -39.39
CA PRO A 784 5.72 18.37 -40.31
C PRO A 784 7.07 17.66 -40.21
N PHE A 785 7.16 16.49 -40.85
CA PHE A 785 8.42 15.79 -41.07
C PHE A 785 9.47 16.70 -41.72
N GLY A 786 10.73 16.53 -41.32
CA GLY A 786 11.87 17.36 -41.76
C GLY A 786 12.17 18.57 -40.87
N SER A 787 11.26 18.92 -39.94
CA SER A 787 11.49 20.07 -39.04
C SER A 787 12.62 19.82 -38.03
N MET A 788 12.76 18.60 -37.51
CA MET A 788 13.90 18.21 -36.66
C MET A 788 15.22 18.27 -37.44
N ASP A 789 15.21 17.86 -38.72
CA ASP A 789 16.41 17.88 -39.56
C ASP A 789 16.89 19.32 -39.83
N LEU A 790 15.97 20.25 -40.05
CA LEU A 790 16.30 21.69 -40.11
C LEU A 790 16.92 22.18 -38.80
N ALA A 791 16.30 21.87 -37.66
CA ALA A 791 16.83 22.28 -36.37
C ALA A 791 18.24 21.72 -36.11
N LEU A 792 18.52 20.49 -36.56
CA LEU A 792 19.86 19.88 -36.53
C LEU A 792 20.87 20.62 -37.42
N GLU A 793 20.45 21.06 -38.61
CA GLU A 793 21.29 21.85 -39.54
C GLU A 793 21.61 23.24 -38.98
N GLU A 794 20.61 23.94 -38.44
CA GLU A 794 20.77 25.25 -37.80
C GLU A 794 21.72 25.18 -36.58
N ASN A 795 21.58 24.13 -35.76
CA ASN A 795 22.46 23.86 -34.62
C ASN A 795 23.81 23.22 -35.01
N LYS A 796 24.12 23.08 -36.30
CA LYS A 796 25.36 22.47 -36.85
C LYS A 796 25.69 21.09 -36.24
N SER A 797 24.66 20.36 -35.82
CA SER A 797 24.79 19.11 -35.06
C SER A 797 24.53 17.86 -35.91
N THR A 798 24.17 18.02 -37.18
CA THR A 798 23.88 16.93 -38.14
C THR A 798 24.97 15.86 -38.17
N LYS A 799 26.26 16.23 -38.26
CA LYS A 799 27.36 15.26 -38.30
C LYS A 799 27.46 14.42 -37.02
N LYS A 800 27.28 15.05 -35.87
CA LYS A 800 27.33 14.39 -34.55
C LYS A 800 26.14 13.44 -34.40
N PHE A 801 24.95 13.89 -34.78
CA PHE A 801 23.72 13.09 -34.82
C PHE A 801 23.88 11.84 -35.70
N THR A 802 24.30 12.00 -36.97
CA THR A 802 24.50 10.85 -37.88
C THR A 802 25.52 9.85 -37.35
N THR A 803 26.59 10.33 -36.69
CA THR A 803 27.61 9.45 -36.09
C THR A 803 27.05 8.63 -34.93
N LEU A 804 26.28 9.25 -34.03
CA LEU A 804 25.64 8.55 -32.91
C LEU A 804 24.60 7.54 -33.42
N LEU A 805 23.79 7.91 -34.41
CA LEU A 805 22.78 7.05 -35.00
C LEU A 805 23.40 5.81 -35.67
N GLN A 806 24.52 5.97 -36.37
CA GLN A 806 25.25 4.83 -36.96
C GLN A 806 25.81 3.86 -35.90
N LYS A 807 26.28 4.36 -34.76
CA LYS A 807 26.73 3.52 -33.64
C LYS A 807 25.57 2.74 -33.05
N ILE A 808 24.42 3.40 -32.84
CA ILE A 808 23.20 2.74 -32.37
C ILE A 808 22.76 1.64 -33.35
N GLU A 809 22.98 1.75 -34.66
CA GLU A 809 22.58 0.67 -35.58
C GLU A 809 23.35 -0.65 -35.38
N THR A 810 24.58 -0.57 -34.86
CA THR A 810 25.51 -1.71 -34.82
C THR A 810 25.81 -2.25 -33.41
N GLU A 811 25.46 -1.51 -32.37
CA GLU A 811 25.73 -1.88 -30.97
C GLU A 811 24.81 -3.01 -30.48
N GLY A 812 25.38 -3.99 -29.76
CA GLY A 812 24.66 -5.14 -29.18
C GLY A 812 23.60 -4.75 -28.13
N VAL A 813 22.67 -5.67 -27.84
CA VAL A 813 21.60 -5.48 -26.84
C VAL A 813 22.10 -5.69 -25.41
N GLU A 814 23.10 -6.56 -25.24
CA GLU A 814 23.80 -6.79 -23.99
C GLU A 814 24.85 -5.68 -23.81
N ASN A 815 24.55 -4.64 -23.00
CA ASN A 815 25.49 -3.75 -22.27
C ASN A 815 24.89 -2.34 -22.00
N ASP A 816 25.41 -1.67 -20.97
CA ASP A 816 25.24 -0.23 -20.62
C ASP A 816 25.72 0.74 -21.74
N ALA A 817 26.28 0.21 -22.84
CA ALA A 817 26.77 0.99 -23.97
C ALA A 817 25.63 1.56 -24.85
N LEU A 818 24.60 0.75 -25.14
CA LEU A 818 23.43 1.20 -25.89
C LEU A 818 22.70 2.31 -25.13
N ASP A 819 22.55 2.14 -23.81
CA ASP A 819 21.88 3.11 -22.94
C ASP A 819 22.60 4.46 -22.94
N LYS A 820 23.93 4.45 -22.89
CA LYS A 820 24.75 5.67 -23.03
C LYS A 820 24.59 6.33 -24.39
N LEU A 821 24.54 5.57 -25.48
CA LEU A 821 24.34 6.10 -26.82
C LEU A 821 22.95 6.72 -26.99
N CYS A 822 21.90 6.03 -26.53
CA CYS A 822 20.53 6.53 -26.48
C CYS A 822 20.44 7.83 -25.67
N LYS A 823 21.03 7.87 -24.46
CA LYS A 823 21.08 9.09 -23.64
C LYS A 823 21.82 10.23 -24.32
N GLN A 824 22.97 9.96 -24.96
CA GLN A 824 23.71 10.98 -25.70
C GLN A 824 22.92 11.55 -26.89
N LEU A 825 22.15 10.70 -27.58
CA LEU A 825 21.32 11.12 -28.71
C LEU A 825 20.12 11.93 -28.23
N GLN A 826 19.43 11.47 -27.17
CA GLN A 826 18.35 12.22 -26.53
C GLN A 826 18.83 13.60 -26.06
N LEU A 827 19.95 13.69 -25.31
CA LEU A 827 20.50 14.97 -24.87
C LEU A 827 20.83 15.91 -26.03
N LEU A 828 21.29 15.38 -27.16
CA LEU A 828 21.56 16.19 -28.35
C LEU A 828 20.27 16.72 -28.97
N VAL A 829 19.24 15.87 -29.10
CA VAL A 829 17.95 16.26 -29.69
C VAL A 829 17.15 17.19 -28.77
N SER A 830 17.18 16.96 -27.45
CA SER A 830 16.58 17.83 -26.45
C SER A 830 17.23 19.21 -26.36
N SER A 831 18.46 19.38 -26.88
CA SER A 831 19.14 20.68 -26.95
C SER A 831 18.82 21.48 -28.21
N LEU A 832 17.98 20.95 -29.09
CA LEU A 832 17.54 21.68 -30.27
C LEU A 832 16.54 22.77 -29.88
N HIS A 833 16.44 23.80 -30.72
CA HIS A 833 15.46 24.86 -30.56
C HIS A 833 14.60 24.93 -31.81
N LEU A 834 13.30 25.11 -31.60
CA LEU A 834 12.37 25.41 -32.68
C LEU A 834 12.66 26.81 -33.25
N SER A 835 12.51 27.00 -34.55
CA SER A 835 12.71 28.31 -35.16
C SER A 835 11.61 29.31 -34.75
N ASP A 836 12.01 30.56 -34.53
CA ASP A 836 11.11 31.64 -34.10
C ASP A 836 9.93 31.84 -35.06
N ASP A 837 10.16 31.70 -36.38
CA ASP A 837 9.11 31.81 -37.40
C ASP A 837 7.99 30.77 -37.23
N ILE A 838 8.34 29.53 -36.85
CA ILE A 838 7.39 28.46 -36.61
C ILE A 838 6.63 28.75 -35.31
N PHE A 839 7.33 29.18 -34.27
CA PHE A 839 6.73 29.52 -32.98
C PHE A 839 5.70 30.66 -33.11
N ASP A 840 6.07 31.78 -33.73
CA ASP A 840 5.20 32.94 -33.96
C ASP A 840 3.95 32.55 -34.77
N SER A 841 4.12 31.65 -35.73
CA SER A 841 3.00 31.14 -36.53
C SER A 841 2.03 30.29 -35.68
N ILE A 842 2.53 29.43 -34.77
CA ILE A 842 1.68 28.68 -33.83
C ILE A 842 0.97 29.63 -32.86
N MET A 843 1.68 30.62 -32.33
CA MET A 843 1.13 31.61 -31.41
C MET A 843 -0.07 32.35 -32.04
N SER A 844 -0.02 32.62 -33.35
CA SER A 844 -1.14 33.26 -34.06
C SER A 844 -2.39 32.37 -34.24
N MET A 845 -2.28 31.05 -34.06
CA MET A 845 -3.37 30.09 -34.32
C MET A 845 -4.19 29.74 -33.08
N PHE A 846 -3.67 29.98 -31.88
CA PHE A 846 -4.33 29.67 -30.60
C PHE A 846 -4.47 30.94 -29.75
N PRO A 847 -5.43 30.98 -28.81
CA PRO A 847 -5.50 32.04 -27.81
C PRO A 847 -4.24 32.11 -26.91
N ASP A 848 -3.86 33.30 -26.46
CA ASP A 848 -2.67 33.51 -25.60
C ASP A 848 -2.70 32.69 -24.29
N GLU A 849 -3.89 32.46 -23.74
CA GLU A 849 -4.11 31.70 -22.50
C GLU A 849 -4.32 30.19 -22.73
N ALA A 850 -4.23 29.72 -23.99
CA ALA A 850 -4.46 28.33 -24.32
C ALA A 850 -3.35 27.43 -23.72
N ARG A 851 -3.77 26.31 -23.14
CA ARG A 851 -2.89 25.20 -22.78
C ARG A 851 -2.88 24.21 -23.92
N LEU A 852 -1.69 23.71 -24.25
CA LEU A 852 -1.50 22.78 -25.35
C LEU A 852 -0.97 21.44 -24.84
N ILE A 853 -1.23 20.41 -25.64
CA ILE A 853 -0.57 19.12 -25.56
C ILE A 853 0.26 18.91 -26.82
N VAL A 854 1.52 18.54 -26.64
CA VAL A 854 2.49 18.33 -27.73
C VAL A 854 2.69 16.83 -27.88
N ARG A 855 2.12 16.24 -28.93
CA ARG A 855 2.02 14.77 -29.14
C ARG A 855 2.94 14.31 -30.27
N SER A 856 3.51 13.12 -30.10
CA SER A 856 4.23 12.42 -31.17
C SER A 856 3.31 12.01 -32.32
N SER A 857 3.81 12.08 -33.56
CA SER A 857 3.16 11.50 -34.75
C SER A 857 4.24 11.02 -35.74
N ALA A 858 4.85 9.87 -35.46
CA ALA A 858 5.93 9.33 -36.30
C ALA A 858 5.42 8.56 -37.54
N ASN A 859 6.29 8.39 -38.55
CA ASN A 859 6.02 7.57 -39.75
C ASN A 859 6.14 6.05 -39.50
N VAL A 860 6.62 5.69 -38.30
CA VAL A 860 6.84 4.32 -37.82
C VAL A 860 5.94 4.00 -36.61
N GLU A 861 4.91 4.81 -36.38
CA GLU A 861 3.82 4.51 -35.45
C GLU A 861 2.80 3.55 -36.09
N ASP A 862 2.17 2.72 -35.27
CA ASP A 862 1.07 1.80 -35.60
C ASP A 862 1.34 0.88 -36.83
N LEU A 863 2.59 0.47 -37.04
CA LEU A 863 2.96 -0.47 -38.11
C LEU A 863 2.50 -1.91 -37.80
N ALA A 864 2.06 -2.63 -38.82
CA ALA A 864 1.63 -4.02 -38.69
C ALA A 864 2.76 -4.90 -38.10
N GLY A 865 2.56 -5.39 -36.87
CA GLY A 865 3.55 -6.20 -36.15
C GLY A 865 4.38 -5.44 -35.10
N MET A 866 4.12 -4.14 -34.90
CA MET A 866 4.67 -3.34 -33.81
C MET A 866 3.53 -2.79 -32.96
N SER A 867 3.61 -2.95 -31.64
CA SER A 867 2.73 -2.19 -30.75
C SER A 867 3.40 -0.84 -30.45
N ALA A 868 2.95 0.22 -31.12
CA ALA A 868 3.57 1.55 -31.02
C ALA A 868 2.94 2.45 -29.96
N ALA A 869 1.90 1.99 -29.28
CA ALA A 869 1.18 2.83 -28.34
C ALA A 869 1.94 2.96 -27.01
N GLY A 870 1.98 4.19 -26.52
CA GLY A 870 2.88 4.59 -25.44
C GLY A 870 4.38 4.44 -25.74
N LEU A 871 4.80 4.34 -27.01
CA LEU A 871 6.23 4.19 -27.38
C LEU A 871 7.00 5.51 -27.38
N TYR A 872 6.29 6.61 -27.67
CA TYR A 872 6.83 7.96 -27.81
C TYR A 872 6.09 8.92 -26.87
N GLU A 873 6.75 10.03 -26.53
CA GLU A 873 6.25 10.96 -25.52
C GLU A 873 5.11 11.84 -26.03
N SER A 874 4.22 12.21 -25.12
CA SER A 874 3.25 13.29 -25.29
C SER A 874 3.36 14.20 -24.07
N ILE A 875 3.65 15.48 -24.29
CA ILE A 875 3.90 16.45 -23.21
C ILE A 875 2.62 17.27 -23.00
N PRO A 876 1.88 17.06 -21.89
CA PRO A 876 0.70 17.85 -21.57
C PRO A 876 1.09 19.22 -20.98
N ASN A 877 0.09 20.05 -20.73
CA ASN A 877 0.19 21.29 -19.95
C ASN A 877 1.28 22.28 -20.43
N VAL A 878 1.40 22.47 -21.75
CA VAL A 878 2.40 23.34 -22.34
C VAL A 878 1.81 24.72 -22.61
N SER A 879 2.45 25.78 -22.09
CA SER A 879 2.05 27.17 -22.37
C SER A 879 2.63 27.69 -23.68
N LEU A 880 1.81 28.40 -24.46
CA LEU A 880 2.30 29.23 -25.57
C LEU A 880 2.93 30.55 -25.11
N SER A 881 2.64 31.03 -23.90
CA SER A 881 3.20 32.29 -23.40
C SER A 881 4.68 32.18 -23.03
N ASN A 882 5.22 30.96 -22.96
CA ASN A 882 6.62 30.68 -22.64
C ASN A 882 7.29 29.92 -23.80
N PRO A 883 8.01 30.62 -24.70
CA PRO A 883 8.66 30.00 -25.85
C PRO A 883 9.66 28.90 -25.48
N THR A 884 10.35 29.03 -24.34
CA THR A 884 11.32 28.04 -23.87
C THR A 884 10.63 26.73 -23.53
N VAL A 885 9.57 26.77 -22.72
CA VAL A 885 8.80 25.58 -22.33
C VAL A 885 8.21 24.87 -23.56
N PHE A 886 7.66 25.63 -24.50
CA PHE A 886 7.12 25.04 -25.73
C PHE A 886 8.20 24.39 -26.61
N SER A 887 9.33 25.07 -26.81
CA SER A 887 10.47 24.56 -27.58
C SER A 887 11.07 23.31 -26.92
N ASP A 888 11.15 23.29 -25.59
CA ASP A 888 11.61 22.14 -24.81
C ASP A 888 10.66 20.95 -24.98
N ALA A 889 9.34 21.17 -24.91
CA ALA A 889 8.34 20.13 -25.12
C ALA A 889 8.43 19.50 -26.52
N VAL A 890 8.56 20.31 -27.57
CA VAL A 890 8.75 19.82 -28.95
C VAL A 890 10.03 18.99 -29.08
N SER A 891 11.12 19.46 -28.48
CA SER A 891 12.43 18.79 -28.52
C SER A 891 12.44 17.50 -27.70
N GLN A 892 11.69 17.42 -26.60
CA GLN A 892 11.46 16.18 -25.85
C GLN A 892 10.67 15.17 -26.69
N VAL A 893 9.62 15.58 -27.40
CA VAL A 893 8.88 14.69 -28.32
C VAL A 893 9.80 14.16 -29.43
N TRP A 894 10.66 14.99 -30.01
CA TRP A 894 11.67 14.50 -30.98
C TRP A 894 12.67 13.54 -30.33
N ALA A 895 13.16 13.87 -29.13
CA ALA A 895 14.11 13.03 -28.42
C ALA A 895 13.53 11.66 -28.07
N SER A 896 12.20 11.58 -27.85
CA SER A 896 11.50 10.32 -27.56
C SER A 896 11.67 9.26 -28.65
N LEU A 897 11.95 9.66 -29.90
CA LEU A 897 12.32 8.71 -30.96
C LEU A 897 13.49 7.82 -30.54
N PHE A 898 14.42 8.33 -29.73
CA PHE A 898 15.69 7.68 -29.42
C PHE A 898 15.77 7.16 -27.98
N THR A 899 14.62 6.93 -27.33
CA THR A 899 14.56 6.13 -26.11
C THR A 899 15.09 4.73 -26.38
N ARG A 900 15.65 4.10 -25.36
CA ARG A 900 16.15 2.72 -25.46
C ARG A 900 15.05 1.78 -25.96
N ARG A 901 13.83 1.95 -25.43
CA ARG A 901 12.64 1.16 -25.78
C ARG A 901 12.27 1.35 -27.25
N ALA A 902 12.16 2.58 -27.73
CA ALA A 902 11.85 2.87 -29.13
C ALA A 902 12.89 2.31 -30.11
N VAL A 903 14.18 2.41 -29.77
CA VAL A 903 15.27 1.83 -30.57
C VAL A 903 15.14 0.31 -30.65
N LEU A 904 14.92 -0.35 -29.52
CA LEU A 904 14.81 -1.82 -29.47
C LEU A 904 13.54 -2.33 -30.17
N SER A 905 12.40 -1.66 -29.99
CA SER A 905 11.16 -2.02 -30.69
C SER A 905 11.33 -1.94 -32.21
N ARG A 906 11.95 -0.86 -32.73
CA ARG A 906 12.27 -0.75 -34.16
C ARG A 906 13.27 -1.82 -34.64
N ARG A 907 14.29 -2.16 -33.84
CA ARG A 907 15.22 -3.26 -34.19
C ARG A 907 14.48 -4.59 -34.27
N ALA A 908 13.59 -4.89 -33.33
CA ALA A 908 12.77 -6.11 -33.33
C ALA A 908 11.87 -6.18 -34.57
N ALA A 909 11.38 -5.04 -35.05
CA ALA A 909 10.60 -4.92 -36.28
C ALA A 909 11.44 -4.91 -37.58
N GLY A 910 12.78 -4.91 -37.48
CA GLY A 910 13.68 -4.81 -38.62
C GLY A 910 13.70 -3.43 -39.30
N ILE A 911 13.33 -2.37 -38.57
CA ILE A 911 13.31 -0.98 -39.05
C ILE A 911 14.63 -0.30 -38.68
N SER A 912 15.31 0.25 -39.68
CA SER A 912 16.53 1.05 -39.51
C SER A 912 16.23 2.30 -38.71
N GLN A 913 17.12 2.68 -37.78
CA GLN A 913 16.92 3.88 -36.96
C GLN A 913 16.94 5.17 -37.79
N LYS A 914 17.47 5.11 -39.01
CA LYS A 914 17.52 6.23 -39.98
C LYS A 914 16.20 6.46 -40.72
N ASP A 915 15.33 5.45 -40.75
CA ASP A 915 14.06 5.52 -41.49
C ASP A 915 12.92 6.06 -40.61
N ALA A 916 13.20 6.28 -39.32
CA ALA A 916 12.26 6.86 -38.36
C ALA A 916 12.32 8.39 -38.37
N THR A 917 11.20 9.02 -38.65
CA THR A 917 11.00 10.48 -38.64
C THR A 917 9.79 10.85 -37.80
N MET A 918 9.89 11.95 -37.05
CA MET A 918 8.85 12.43 -36.15
C MET A 918 8.25 13.74 -36.67
N ALA A 919 6.93 13.78 -36.83
CA ALA A 919 6.15 15.00 -36.87
C ALA A 919 5.57 15.25 -35.48
N VAL A 920 5.20 16.49 -35.18
CA VAL A 920 4.66 16.87 -33.87
C VAL A 920 3.27 17.44 -34.04
N LEU A 921 2.29 16.78 -33.41
CA LEU A 921 0.91 17.22 -33.35
C LEU A 921 0.74 18.11 -32.13
N VAL A 922 0.45 19.38 -32.36
CA VAL A 922 0.19 20.38 -31.31
C VAL A 922 -1.32 20.59 -31.24
N GLN A 923 -1.93 20.21 -30.13
CA GLN A 923 -3.39 20.28 -29.94
C GLN A 923 -3.75 21.10 -28.71
N GLU A 924 -4.94 21.71 -28.75
CA GLU A 924 -5.56 22.26 -27.55
C GLU A 924 -5.68 21.18 -26.47
N MET A 925 -5.18 21.46 -25.27
CA MET A 925 -5.30 20.56 -24.14
C MET A 925 -6.64 20.80 -23.44
N LEU A 926 -7.45 19.74 -23.36
CA LEU A 926 -8.70 19.76 -22.61
C LEU A 926 -8.45 19.47 -21.13
N LEU A 927 -9.33 19.99 -20.27
CA LEU A 927 -9.36 19.74 -18.83
C LEU A 927 -10.61 18.92 -18.45
N PRO A 928 -10.67 17.63 -18.83
CA PRO A 928 -11.89 16.83 -18.73
C PRO A 928 -12.24 16.37 -17.32
N ASP A 929 -13.53 16.08 -17.11
CA ASP A 929 -14.03 15.43 -15.91
C ASP A 929 -13.73 13.92 -15.92
N LEU A 930 -13.84 13.31 -17.11
CA LEU A 930 -13.59 11.89 -17.37
C LEU A 930 -12.83 11.74 -18.68
N SER A 931 -11.91 10.78 -18.74
CA SER A 931 -11.27 10.32 -19.96
C SER A 931 -11.71 8.88 -20.26
N PHE A 932 -11.71 8.49 -21.53
CA PHE A 932 -12.10 7.15 -21.93
C PHE A 932 -11.30 6.63 -23.11
N ILE A 933 -11.21 5.29 -23.17
CA ILE A 933 -10.84 4.55 -24.36
C ILE A 933 -11.98 3.60 -24.71
N LEU A 934 -12.41 3.63 -25.97
CA LEU A 934 -13.55 2.92 -26.49
C LEU A 934 -13.11 1.98 -27.61
N HIS A 935 -13.29 0.69 -27.37
CA HIS A 935 -13.12 -0.35 -28.38
C HIS A 935 -14.47 -0.64 -29.03
N THR A 936 -14.53 -0.53 -30.36
CA THR A 936 -15.78 -0.85 -31.08
C THR A 936 -15.95 -2.35 -31.30
N LEU A 937 -14.92 -3.16 -31.08
CA LEU A 937 -15.06 -4.61 -30.90
C LEU A 937 -14.61 -4.93 -29.47
N SER A 938 -15.52 -5.48 -28.65
CA SER A 938 -15.21 -5.81 -27.25
C SER A 938 -13.98 -6.73 -27.16
N PRO A 939 -12.87 -6.32 -26.51
CA PRO A 939 -11.72 -7.18 -26.30
C PRO A 939 -12.04 -8.36 -25.37
N THR A 940 -12.97 -8.17 -24.44
CA THR A 940 -13.34 -9.17 -23.43
C THR A 940 -14.29 -10.24 -23.98
N GLU A 941 -15.33 -9.85 -24.72
CA GLU A 941 -16.34 -10.77 -25.25
C GLU A 941 -16.13 -11.16 -26.72
N GLN A 942 -15.28 -10.45 -27.46
CA GLN A 942 -15.06 -10.62 -28.89
C GLN A 942 -16.36 -10.53 -29.72
N ASP A 943 -17.31 -9.69 -29.29
CA ASP A 943 -18.60 -9.48 -29.95
C ASP A 943 -18.60 -8.19 -30.79
N HIS A 944 -18.91 -8.32 -32.08
CA HIS A 944 -19.04 -7.21 -33.03
C HIS A 944 -20.30 -6.35 -32.80
N TYR A 945 -21.26 -6.79 -31.98
CA TYR A 945 -22.48 -6.04 -31.70
C TYR A 945 -22.37 -5.13 -30.47
N ILE A 946 -21.24 -5.18 -29.76
CA ILE A 946 -21.03 -4.50 -28.48
C ILE A 946 -19.78 -3.63 -28.57
N VAL A 947 -19.84 -2.44 -27.99
CA VAL A 947 -18.66 -1.62 -27.70
C VAL A 947 -18.28 -1.78 -26.24
N GLU A 948 -16.99 -1.67 -25.96
CA GLU A 948 -16.45 -1.71 -24.60
C GLU A 948 -15.66 -0.44 -24.33
N ALA A 949 -16.01 0.25 -23.24
CA ALA A 949 -15.31 1.47 -22.82
C ALA A 949 -14.61 1.24 -21.48
N GLU A 950 -13.34 1.64 -21.43
CA GLU A 950 -12.60 1.88 -20.19
C GLU A 950 -12.57 3.38 -19.92
N ILE A 951 -12.94 3.79 -18.71
CA ILE A 951 -13.10 5.19 -18.35
C ILE A 951 -12.30 5.46 -17.07
N ALA A 952 -11.64 6.62 -16.99
CA ALA A 952 -10.92 7.09 -15.82
C ALA A 952 -11.30 8.53 -15.44
N PRO A 953 -11.05 8.92 -14.18
CA PRO A 953 -11.25 10.28 -13.75
C PRO A 953 -10.11 11.19 -14.24
N GLY A 954 -10.45 12.44 -14.60
CA GLY A 954 -9.47 13.43 -15.05
C GLY A 954 -8.88 13.13 -16.42
N LEU A 955 -7.58 13.36 -16.56
CA LEU A 955 -6.85 13.28 -17.82
C LEU A 955 -6.75 11.84 -18.37
N GLY A 956 -6.53 11.71 -19.69
CA GLY A 956 -6.36 10.40 -20.37
C GLY A 956 -5.11 9.66 -19.90
N GLU A 957 -4.13 10.41 -19.42
CA GLU A 957 -2.90 9.95 -18.82
C GLU A 957 -3.17 9.08 -17.58
N THR A 958 -4.29 9.27 -16.86
CA THR A 958 -4.71 8.36 -15.77
C THR A 958 -4.88 6.92 -16.26
N LEU A 959 -5.36 6.71 -17.50
CA LEU A 959 -5.43 5.38 -18.14
C LEU A 959 -4.07 4.94 -18.69
N ALA A 960 -3.31 5.85 -19.28
CA ALA A 960 -2.08 5.51 -20.03
C ALA A 960 -0.84 5.28 -19.16
N SER A 961 -0.79 5.85 -17.95
CA SER A 961 0.39 5.84 -17.06
C SER A 961 0.63 4.53 -16.30
N GLY A 962 -0.17 3.48 -16.55
CA GLY A 962 -0.09 2.24 -15.78
C GLY A 962 -0.35 2.41 -14.29
N THR A 963 -1.03 3.50 -13.90
CA THR A 963 -1.41 3.77 -12.52
C THR A 963 -2.15 2.57 -11.95
N ARG A 964 -1.70 2.06 -10.80
CA ARG A 964 -2.24 0.85 -10.18
C ARG A 964 -3.73 1.04 -9.86
N GLY A 965 -4.57 0.22 -10.47
CA GLY A 965 -6.01 0.25 -10.30
C GLY A 965 -6.75 -0.24 -11.54
N THR A 966 -8.06 -0.36 -11.39
CA THR A 966 -9.02 -0.76 -12.40
C THR A 966 -9.79 0.49 -12.85
N PRO A 967 -10.02 0.71 -14.15
CA PRO A 967 -10.91 1.76 -14.65
C PRO A 967 -12.39 1.39 -14.49
N TRP A 968 -13.30 2.32 -14.76
CA TRP A 968 -14.69 1.93 -14.96
C TRP A 968 -14.76 1.18 -16.29
N ARG A 969 -15.43 0.04 -16.30
CA ARG A 969 -15.60 -0.76 -17.50
C ARG A 969 -17.07 -0.95 -17.78
N VAL A 970 -17.50 -0.51 -18.95
CA VAL A 970 -18.89 -0.59 -19.39
C VAL A 970 -18.97 -1.18 -20.79
N LEU A 971 -20.00 -1.99 -21.01
CA LEU A 971 -20.39 -2.47 -22.32
C LEU A 971 -21.67 -1.78 -22.74
N SER A 972 -21.74 -1.38 -24.00
CA SER A 972 -22.97 -0.89 -24.62
C SER A 972 -23.24 -1.63 -25.91
N GLY A 973 -24.47 -2.09 -26.09
CA GLY A 973 -24.90 -2.59 -27.39
C GLY A 973 -24.87 -1.47 -28.43
N LYS A 974 -24.47 -1.82 -29.66
CA LYS A 974 -24.49 -0.89 -30.81
C LYS A 974 -25.90 -0.65 -31.32
N PHE A 975 -26.74 -1.69 -31.26
CA PHE A 975 -28.09 -1.71 -31.85
C PHE A 975 -29.19 -1.86 -30.80
N ASP A 976 -28.87 -2.32 -29.61
CA ASP A 976 -29.78 -2.31 -28.47
C ASP A 976 -29.29 -1.27 -27.44
N ARG A 977 -30.21 -0.68 -26.69
CA ARG A 977 -29.87 0.32 -25.65
C ARG A 977 -29.30 -0.35 -24.38
N THR A 978 -28.84 -1.60 -24.47
CA THR A 978 -28.39 -2.35 -23.31
C THR A 978 -27.04 -1.82 -22.84
N VAL A 979 -26.93 -1.65 -21.53
CA VAL A 979 -25.69 -1.23 -20.87
C VAL A 979 -25.40 -2.24 -19.77
N ARG A 980 -24.14 -2.66 -19.68
CA ARG A 980 -23.66 -3.56 -18.63
C ARG A 980 -22.35 -3.07 -18.06
N THR A 981 -22.35 -2.82 -16.76
CA THR A 981 -21.18 -2.45 -15.98
C THR A 981 -20.42 -3.73 -15.62
N LEU A 982 -19.15 -3.76 -16.01
CA LEU A 982 -18.23 -4.85 -15.71
C LEU A 982 -17.40 -4.53 -14.46
N ALA A 983 -16.97 -3.29 -14.29
CA ALA A 983 -16.16 -2.84 -13.16
C ALA A 983 -16.43 -1.36 -12.82
N PHE A 984 -16.25 -1.01 -11.54
CA PHE A 984 -16.14 0.38 -11.10
C PHE A 984 -14.67 0.74 -10.91
N ALA A 985 -14.32 1.99 -11.22
CA ALA A 985 -12.94 2.44 -11.06
C ALA A 985 -12.51 2.47 -9.60
N ASN A 986 -11.21 2.27 -9.36
CA ASN A 986 -10.62 2.26 -8.02
C ASN A 986 -9.22 2.91 -7.92
N PHE A 987 -8.82 3.75 -8.89
CA PHE A 987 -7.56 4.49 -8.81
C PHE A 987 -7.47 5.33 -7.53
N SER A 988 -6.28 5.35 -6.91
CA SER A 988 -6.06 6.19 -5.73
C SER A 988 -6.03 7.67 -6.09
N GLU A 989 -5.43 8.00 -7.23
CA GLU A 989 -5.23 9.37 -7.70
C GLU A 989 -5.65 9.53 -9.16
N GLU A 990 -6.18 10.71 -9.50
CA GLU A 990 -6.41 11.17 -10.88
C GLU A 990 -5.31 12.16 -11.25
N MET A 991 -4.87 12.13 -12.50
CA MET A 991 -4.03 13.19 -13.05
C MET A 991 -4.90 14.34 -13.53
N ALA A 992 -4.57 15.54 -13.07
CA ALA A 992 -5.29 16.76 -13.37
C ALA A 992 -4.34 17.95 -13.51
N VAL A 993 -4.81 18.98 -14.19
CA VAL A 993 -4.13 20.27 -14.33
C VAL A 993 -5.09 21.35 -13.86
N SER A 994 -4.65 22.22 -12.96
CA SER A 994 -5.44 23.38 -12.55
C SER A 994 -5.19 24.53 -13.52
N GLY A 995 -6.25 25.22 -13.93
CA GLY A 995 -6.15 26.44 -14.74
C GLY A 995 -5.32 27.56 -14.08
N ALA A 996 -5.10 27.50 -12.76
CA ALA A 996 -4.31 28.49 -12.01
C ALA A 996 -2.80 28.17 -11.91
N ASP A 997 -2.39 26.92 -12.15
CA ASP A 997 -0.99 26.50 -12.01
C ASP A 997 -0.17 26.83 -13.26
N PRO A 998 1.16 26.96 -13.16
CA PRO A 998 2.02 27.13 -14.34
C PRO A 998 1.76 26.04 -15.39
N ALA A 999 1.80 26.43 -16.65
CA ALA A 999 1.73 25.50 -17.78
C ALA A 999 3.16 25.20 -18.27
N ASP A 1000 3.88 24.43 -17.44
CA ASP A 1000 5.30 24.09 -17.56
C ASP A 1000 5.56 22.62 -17.95
N GLY A 1001 4.52 21.87 -18.32
CA GLY A 1001 4.61 20.46 -18.65
C GLY A 1001 4.18 19.51 -17.53
N GLU A 1002 3.99 20.01 -16.30
CA GLU A 1002 3.70 19.18 -15.14
C GLU A 1002 2.20 18.88 -14.97
N VAL A 1003 1.88 17.76 -14.33
CA VAL A 1003 0.52 17.34 -13.96
C VAL A 1003 0.45 17.06 -12.46
N HIS A 1004 -0.71 17.30 -11.86
CA HIS A 1004 -0.94 17.05 -10.44
C HIS A 1004 -1.68 15.74 -10.23
N HIS A 1005 -1.27 15.00 -9.20
CA HIS A 1005 -1.98 13.81 -8.71
C HIS A 1005 -2.94 14.22 -7.59
N LEU A 1006 -4.23 13.99 -7.80
CA LEU A 1006 -5.29 14.33 -6.86
C LEU A 1006 -5.99 13.07 -6.37
N THR A 1007 -6.14 12.91 -5.06
CA THR A 1007 -6.88 11.77 -4.49
C THR A 1007 -8.33 11.76 -4.98
N VAL A 1008 -8.78 10.62 -5.52
CA VAL A 1008 -10.13 10.46 -6.07
C VAL A 1008 -11.11 10.04 -4.98
N ASP A 1009 -12.31 10.62 -4.96
CA ASP A 1009 -13.42 10.15 -4.11
C ASP A 1009 -14.58 9.68 -5.00
N TYR A 1010 -14.72 8.35 -5.14
CA TYR A 1010 -15.73 7.75 -6.02
C TYR A 1010 -17.15 7.87 -5.46
N SER A 1011 -17.33 8.26 -4.20
CA SER A 1011 -18.65 8.58 -3.65
C SER A 1011 -19.25 9.87 -4.24
N LYS A 1012 -18.41 10.68 -4.92
CA LYS A 1012 -18.79 11.94 -5.56
C LYS A 1012 -18.83 11.88 -7.09
N LYS A 1013 -18.26 10.84 -7.72
CA LYS A 1013 -18.18 10.74 -9.19
C LYS A 1013 -19.51 10.24 -9.78
N PRO A 1014 -20.17 10.99 -10.71
CA PRO A 1014 -21.48 10.64 -11.26
C PRO A 1014 -21.53 9.24 -11.88
N LEU A 1015 -20.48 8.83 -12.58
CA LEU A 1015 -20.41 7.50 -13.21
C LEU A 1015 -20.55 6.35 -12.19
N THR A 1016 -20.07 6.56 -10.95
CA THR A 1016 -20.20 5.60 -9.86
C THR A 1016 -21.58 5.64 -9.24
N VAL A 1017 -22.10 6.84 -8.91
CA VAL A 1017 -23.29 6.98 -8.04
C VAL A 1017 -24.61 7.13 -8.78
N ASP A 1018 -24.62 7.65 -10.01
CA ASP A 1018 -25.82 7.93 -10.78
C ASP A 1018 -26.01 6.88 -11.90
N PRO A 1019 -27.00 5.97 -11.77
CA PRO A 1019 -27.28 4.96 -12.79
C PRO A 1019 -27.78 5.56 -14.10
N LYS A 1020 -28.50 6.69 -14.09
CA LYS A 1020 -29.01 7.34 -15.30
C LYS A 1020 -27.88 7.97 -16.09
N PHE A 1021 -27.01 8.71 -15.40
CA PHE A 1021 -25.80 9.27 -16.02
C PHE A 1021 -24.96 8.15 -16.65
N ARG A 1022 -24.67 7.07 -15.91
CA ARG A 1022 -23.88 5.94 -16.44
C ARG A 1022 -24.54 5.31 -17.67
N GLN A 1023 -25.85 5.10 -17.65
CA GLN A 1023 -26.57 4.53 -18.79
C GLN A 1023 -26.52 5.46 -20.01
N GLN A 1024 -26.81 6.75 -19.85
CA GLN A 1024 -26.83 7.73 -20.93
C GLN A 1024 -25.44 7.92 -21.54
N PHE A 1025 -24.42 8.08 -20.69
CA PHE A 1025 -23.04 8.22 -21.13
C PHE A 1025 -22.57 6.99 -21.92
N SER A 1026 -22.82 5.78 -21.40
CA SER A 1026 -22.44 4.54 -22.09
C SER A 1026 -23.15 4.37 -23.44
N GLN A 1027 -24.44 4.74 -23.53
CA GLN A 1027 -25.19 4.70 -24.78
C GLN A 1027 -24.67 5.71 -25.81
N HIS A 1028 -24.27 6.90 -25.36
CA HIS A 1028 -23.67 7.93 -26.23
C HIS A 1028 -22.32 7.44 -26.78
N LEU A 1029 -21.48 6.83 -25.95
CA LEU A 1029 -20.26 6.15 -26.42
C LEU A 1029 -20.56 5.03 -27.42
N GLY A 1030 -21.60 4.23 -27.19
CA GLY A 1030 -22.09 3.23 -28.14
C GLY A 1030 -22.45 3.82 -29.52
N ALA A 1031 -23.16 4.95 -29.54
CA ALA A 1031 -23.54 5.64 -30.76
C ALA A 1031 -22.31 6.21 -31.50
N ILE A 1032 -21.37 6.82 -30.78
CA ILE A 1032 -20.11 7.34 -31.34
C ILE A 1032 -19.28 6.19 -31.93
N GLY A 1033 -19.10 5.10 -31.18
CA GLY A 1033 -18.34 3.93 -31.62
C GLY A 1033 -18.89 3.31 -32.89
N LEU A 1034 -20.22 3.12 -32.97
CA LEU A 1034 -20.87 2.63 -34.19
C LEU A 1034 -20.66 3.57 -35.38
N PHE A 1035 -20.82 4.89 -35.16
CA PHE A 1035 -20.62 5.88 -36.22
C PHE A 1035 -19.20 5.88 -36.75
N LEU A 1036 -18.20 5.87 -35.85
CA LEU A 1036 -16.78 5.85 -36.23
C LEU A 1036 -16.44 4.54 -36.96
N GLU A 1037 -16.84 3.39 -36.43
CA GLU A 1037 -16.60 2.09 -37.07
C GLU A 1037 -17.15 2.04 -38.51
N GLN A 1038 -18.37 2.56 -38.75
CA GLN A 1038 -18.95 2.63 -40.09
C GLN A 1038 -18.18 3.57 -41.04
N LYS A 1039 -17.68 4.70 -40.53
CA LYS A 1039 -16.95 5.69 -41.33
C LYS A 1039 -15.51 5.28 -41.60
N PHE A 1040 -14.88 4.57 -40.67
CA PHE A 1040 -13.54 4.02 -40.85
C PHE A 1040 -13.54 2.65 -41.55
N GLY A 1041 -14.66 1.93 -41.54
CA GLY A 1041 -14.84 0.65 -42.25
C GLY A 1041 -14.23 -0.56 -41.55
N CYS A 1042 -13.72 -0.40 -40.33
CA CYS A 1042 -13.14 -1.46 -39.50
C CYS A 1042 -13.29 -1.10 -38.01
N PRO A 1043 -13.18 -2.08 -37.09
CA PRO A 1043 -13.20 -1.80 -35.66
C PRO A 1043 -12.16 -0.75 -35.26
N GLN A 1044 -12.54 0.14 -34.35
CA GLN A 1044 -11.72 1.26 -33.91
C GLN A 1044 -11.38 1.15 -32.42
N ASP A 1045 -10.18 1.62 -32.10
CA ASP A 1045 -9.73 2.00 -30.76
C ASP A 1045 -9.76 3.54 -30.70
N VAL A 1046 -10.62 4.08 -29.84
CA VAL A 1046 -10.98 5.51 -29.80
C VAL A 1046 -10.68 6.10 -28.44
N GLU A 1047 -9.79 7.10 -28.40
CA GLU A 1047 -9.50 7.87 -27.19
C GLU A 1047 -10.36 9.14 -27.18
N GLY A 1048 -10.91 9.47 -26.01
CA GLY A 1048 -11.70 10.68 -25.85
C GLY A 1048 -11.87 11.09 -24.39
N CYS A 1049 -12.64 12.14 -24.18
CA CYS A 1049 -12.95 12.65 -22.86
C CYS A 1049 -14.30 13.36 -22.81
N LEU A 1050 -14.85 13.48 -21.60
CA LEU A 1050 -16.04 14.24 -21.30
C LEU A 1050 -15.64 15.57 -20.65
N LEU A 1051 -16.08 16.68 -21.24
CA LEU A 1051 -15.92 18.02 -20.71
C LEU A 1051 -17.31 18.65 -20.53
N GLY A 1052 -17.80 18.69 -19.29
CA GLY A 1052 -19.18 19.08 -19.02
C GLY A 1052 -20.17 18.07 -19.64
N GLU A 1053 -20.95 18.51 -20.62
CA GLU A 1053 -21.90 17.64 -21.35
C GLU A 1053 -21.38 17.20 -22.74
N ASP A 1054 -20.26 17.78 -23.19
CA ASP A 1054 -19.71 17.52 -24.52
C ASP A 1054 -18.68 16.38 -24.48
N ILE A 1055 -18.83 15.42 -25.40
CA ILE A 1055 -17.83 14.38 -25.64
C ILE A 1055 -16.84 14.86 -26.71
N TYR A 1056 -15.55 14.82 -26.37
CA TYR A 1056 -14.46 15.06 -27.29
C TYR A 1056 -13.79 13.74 -27.65
N VAL A 1057 -13.54 13.51 -28.93
CA VAL A 1057 -12.68 12.43 -29.42
C VAL A 1057 -11.33 13.04 -29.77
N VAL A 1058 -10.28 12.58 -29.11
CA VAL A 1058 -8.93 13.12 -29.27
C VAL A 1058 -8.08 12.28 -30.22
N GLN A 1059 -8.39 10.98 -30.36
CA GLN A 1059 -7.69 10.07 -31.25
C GLN A 1059 -8.60 8.91 -31.66
N ALA A 1060 -8.40 8.36 -32.85
CA ALA A 1060 -9.02 7.12 -33.30
C ALA A 1060 -8.06 6.38 -34.21
N ARG A 1061 -7.90 5.08 -33.99
CA ARG A 1061 -7.06 4.20 -34.81
C ARG A 1061 -7.76 2.86 -35.04
N SER A 1062 -7.32 2.14 -36.06
CA SER A 1062 -7.80 0.77 -36.31
C SER A 1062 -7.43 -0.13 -35.13
N GLN A 1063 -8.40 -0.87 -34.61
CA GLN A 1063 -8.18 -1.81 -33.53
C GLN A 1063 -7.37 -3.02 -34.07
N PRO A 1064 -6.26 -3.42 -33.43
CA PRO A 1064 -5.48 -4.57 -33.86
C PRO A 1064 -6.27 -5.88 -33.71
N HIS A 1065 -6.12 -6.77 -34.70
CA HIS A 1065 -6.76 -8.09 -34.76
C HIS A 1065 -5.96 -9.20 -34.08
#